data_AF-A0A1M5CLW9-F1
#
_entry.id   AF-A0A1M5CLW9-F1
#
_cell.length_a   1.000
_cell.length_b   1.000
_cell.length_c   1.000
_cell.angle_alpha   90.00
_cell.angle_beta   90.00
_cell.angle_gamma   90.00
#
_symmetry.space_group_name_H-M   'P 1'
#
loop_
_entity.id
_entity.type
_entity.pdbx_description
1 polymer ?
#
loop_
_entity_poly.entity_id
_entity_poly.type
_entity_poly.pdbx_seq_one_letter_code
_entity_poly.pdbx_strand_id
1 'polypeptide(L)'
;MNKRIFQFTAILFLALITSVTFAQDRRTLDTKVADALAQMPTKDLVHRDRVLVDLVELGPEGFQKLAQLLTPPGVGDDTAVRFAINSLARYASEFGKENARTLTESGLLAALNEHSDTEVKTFLLNQQNLVGSDKSVDAIKKYLAEADLVEPVTQTLVAIGSEKAAIALYEALPGTDDAAKATLARALGVLRYEPAVRPVTTFASTDNVGLRKVVLAALANIGSPESYNLLLKAAKDVDFKYDPTNAAEAFLEYANRLGEKGELKLCQKALKTIFKANRESGNLHNYSVALSVYAQHFDYEALPLLLKAVENSDKAFRYLALNTAENIGGAAGTRMWIEKATAVPAETKAEIIDMLGRRGDKLAVGFVTESLNDASAAVREDAIEALTRLQGKKAVPVLIDHLEKGTDAEATKLALSQLIDREHLAPVAARLKTTSGATKAAFIDLIAAKSGNGYFSEVLALTGSKDEKESTAAFAALKNISCEKNLDALIKLLLDANEKDVPQVQMAVVAAAKGTKTEQTENGKLLRALKSTGKKERIVAILPEIGGDVALQTVTDYFNNSTGSLKATAFEALTSWKDYSAAASLYEVAENSTGEYRAKAFSNFVRQVRSANLPDDQKLLQYRKIMPFASGAADQKLVINAIGGLKTFLSLVYLEQFLDNNELQQTAARAIMKVALPDADGKNAFSGKIVTKLLKRVVSILKGEESDYDIININNYLDKMPKDEGFVSMFNGKNLEGWQGMLLDGNPIKIAELSAAERAKAQEEANKKMFDNWSVKDGQIIFNGHGANLVSVKEYKDFEMIVDWKITKEGDSGIYLRGTPQVQIWDTSRVEVGAQVGSGGLYNNNPDNIRNPLKVADNPLDDWNTFRITMIGENVTVYLNGELVVDNVTMDNFWNRSIPIFEKGTIELQAHGNELAFRDVYVREINTDEIGLTEEEKNEGFVSLFNGMNLDGWQGNKTDYYAENGELVVQPARGGHGNLFTDKEYGDFIFRFEFQLTPGANNGLGIRAPLEGDAAYAGIELQILDNTAPIYANLKEYQYHGSAYGIIAAKRGYLNPVGEWNVQEVVVKGSKIKVTLNGTVILDGDVAEASKNGTRDGKNHPGLKREKGYIGFLGHGSELKFRNIRLKDLSN
;
A
#
# COMPACT_ATOMS: atom_id res chain seq x y z
N MET A 1 19.33 -65.44 5.49
CA MET A 1 20.43 -64.46 5.69
C MET A 1 20.08 -63.07 5.14
N ASN A 2 18.79 -62.67 5.10
CA ASN A 2 18.31 -61.49 4.34
C ASN A 2 17.52 -60.45 5.16
N LYS A 3 17.64 -60.43 6.50
CA LYS A 3 16.97 -59.39 7.33
C LYS A 3 17.92 -58.51 8.16
N ARG A 4 19.20 -58.88 8.31
CA ARG A 4 20.19 -58.08 9.08
C ARG A 4 21.06 -57.14 8.23
N ILE A 5 21.19 -57.36 6.92
CA ILE A 5 21.99 -56.50 6.03
C ILE A 5 21.19 -55.26 5.60
N PHE A 6 19.88 -55.39 5.41
CA PHE A 6 19.01 -54.25 5.07
C PHE A 6 18.91 -53.20 6.19
N GLN A 7 19.13 -53.61 7.45
CA GLN A 7 19.17 -52.70 8.59
C GLN A 7 20.50 -51.96 8.75
N PHE A 8 21.61 -52.45 8.17
CA PHE A 8 22.91 -51.76 8.25
C PHE A 8 23.16 -50.81 7.07
N THR A 9 22.66 -51.11 5.86
CA THR A 9 22.83 -50.22 4.69
C THR A 9 21.88 -49.02 4.70
N ALA A 10 20.72 -49.15 5.34
CA ALA A 10 19.80 -48.02 5.54
C ALA A 10 20.35 -46.98 6.53
N ILE A 11 21.20 -47.41 7.48
CA ILE A 11 21.85 -46.52 8.46
C ILE A 11 23.02 -45.75 7.84
N LEU A 12 23.71 -46.32 6.83
CA LEU A 12 24.80 -45.63 6.13
C LEU A 12 24.32 -44.68 5.01
N PHE A 13 23.19 -44.98 4.36
CA PHE A 13 22.63 -44.09 3.32
C PHE A 13 21.90 -42.87 3.90
N LEU A 14 21.43 -42.92 5.15
CA LEU A 14 20.94 -41.74 5.87
C LEU A 14 22.08 -40.82 6.35
N ALA A 15 23.31 -41.34 6.47
CA ALA A 15 24.46 -40.57 6.96
C ALA A 15 25.20 -39.78 5.86
N LEU A 16 24.87 -39.98 4.57
CA LEU A 16 25.57 -39.38 3.43
C LEU A 16 24.72 -38.36 2.64
N ILE A 17 23.48 -38.09 3.05
CA ILE A 17 22.57 -37.16 2.36
C ILE A 17 22.57 -35.76 3.01
N THR A 18 23.28 -35.53 4.12
CA THR A 18 23.24 -34.22 4.83
C THR A 18 24.31 -33.21 4.42
N SER A 19 25.11 -33.46 3.39
CA SER A 19 26.28 -32.63 3.12
C SER A 19 26.38 -32.08 1.71
N VAL A 20 25.32 -31.49 1.14
CA VAL A 20 25.45 -30.41 0.13
C VAL A 20 24.22 -29.49 0.15
N THR A 21 24.25 -28.42 0.97
CA THR A 21 23.69 -27.10 0.62
C THR A 21 24.29 -26.06 1.55
N PHE A 22 25.48 -25.56 1.22
CA PHE A 22 25.87 -24.20 1.55
C PHE A 22 26.75 -23.72 0.42
N ALA A 23 26.30 -22.67 -0.22
CA ALA A 23 27.23 -21.71 -0.70
C ALA A 23 27.08 -20.48 0.17
N GLN A 24 28.24 -20.01 0.60
CA GLN A 24 28.36 -18.99 1.62
C GLN A 24 27.98 -17.63 1.03
N ASP A 25 26.80 -17.16 1.41
CA ASP A 25 26.56 -15.72 1.60
C ASP A 25 27.73 -15.16 2.43
N ARG A 26 28.58 -14.36 1.76
CA ARG A 26 29.87 -13.86 2.28
C ARG A 26 29.70 -12.70 3.27
N ARG A 27 28.49 -12.20 3.48
CA ARG A 27 28.24 -11.21 4.54
C ARG A 27 28.58 -11.84 5.88
N THR A 28 29.27 -11.08 6.71
CA THR A 28 29.47 -11.52 8.09
C THR A 28 28.11 -11.67 8.77
N LEU A 29 28.03 -12.57 9.75
CA LEU A 29 26.80 -12.76 10.50
C LEU A 29 26.34 -11.45 11.17
N ASP A 30 27.27 -10.57 11.54
CA ASP A 30 27.00 -9.21 12.04
C ASP A 30 26.27 -8.35 11.01
N THR A 31 26.76 -8.36 9.76
CA THR A 31 26.13 -7.60 8.66
C THR A 31 24.72 -8.11 8.37
N LYS A 32 24.51 -9.43 8.37
CA LYS A 32 23.17 -10.00 8.12
C LYS A 32 22.17 -9.66 9.22
N VAL A 33 22.64 -9.66 10.47
CA VAL A 33 21.84 -9.22 11.62
C VAL A 33 21.51 -7.72 11.49
N ALA A 34 22.47 -6.87 11.15
CA ALA A 34 22.24 -5.44 10.95
C ALA A 34 21.25 -5.14 9.80
N ASP A 35 21.36 -5.86 8.68
CA ASP A 35 20.46 -5.73 7.53
C ASP A 35 19.01 -6.09 7.89
N ALA A 36 18.82 -7.16 8.67
CA ALA A 36 17.50 -7.55 9.14
C ALA A 36 16.93 -6.53 10.15
N LEU A 37 17.76 -5.97 11.02
CA LEU A 37 17.35 -4.93 11.98
C LEU A 37 16.96 -3.62 11.29
N ALA A 38 17.67 -3.22 10.24
CA ALA A 38 17.37 -2.01 9.47
C ALA A 38 16.00 -2.07 8.75
N GLN A 39 15.43 -3.27 8.61
CA GLN A 39 14.11 -3.50 8.02
C GLN A 39 12.98 -3.51 9.05
N MET A 40 13.27 -3.34 10.34
CA MET A 40 12.30 -3.26 11.42
C MET A 40 11.93 -1.80 11.76
N PRO A 41 10.64 -1.47 11.95
CA PRO A 41 9.47 -2.34 11.81
C PRO A 41 9.11 -2.64 10.35
N THR A 42 8.60 -3.84 10.10
CA THR A 42 8.26 -4.31 8.75
C THR A 42 7.00 -3.63 8.19
N LYS A 43 7.04 -3.26 6.90
CA LYS A 43 6.00 -2.51 6.17
C LYS A 43 4.62 -3.18 6.08
N ASP A 44 4.58 -4.49 5.87
CA ASP A 44 3.37 -5.30 5.76
C ASP A 44 3.67 -6.77 6.12
N LEU A 45 2.65 -7.64 6.06
CA LEU A 45 2.79 -9.07 6.43
C LEU A 45 3.70 -9.86 5.47
N VAL A 46 3.75 -9.50 4.17
CA VAL A 46 4.59 -10.20 3.19
C VAL A 46 6.05 -9.84 3.42
N HIS A 47 6.34 -8.57 3.66
CA HIS A 47 7.67 -8.10 4.00
C HIS A 47 8.13 -8.66 5.35
N ARG A 48 7.25 -8.68 6.36
CA ARG A 48 7.49 -9.34 7.64
C ARG A 48 7.94 -10.78 7.45
N ASP A 49 7.16 -11.57 6.72
CA ASP A 49 7.43 -13.00 6.56
C ASP A 49 8.78 -13.25 5.88
N ARG A 50 9.14 -12.42 4.88
CA ARG A 50 10.46 -12.51 4.24
C ARG A 50 11.59 -12.26 5.24
N VAL A 51 11.55 -11.13 5.95
CA VAL A 51 12.61 -10.77 6.91
C VAL A 51 12.73 -11.80 8.03
N LEU A 52 11.61 -12.37 8.47
CA LEU A 52 11.62 -13.38 9.52
C LEU A 52 12.09 -14.75 9.03
N VAL A 53 11.86 -15.12 7.77
CA VAL A 53 12.50 -16.29 7.15
C VAL A 53 14.02 -16.10 7.14
N ASP A 54 14.50 -14.94 6.70
CA ASP A 54 15.93 -14.63 6.67
C ASP A 54 16.55 -14.74 8.07
N LEU A 55 15.87 -14.20 9.10
CA LEU A 55 16.31 -14.31 10.49
C LEU A 55 16.36 -15.76 11.00
N VAL A 56 15.43 -16.61 10.58
CA VAL A 56 15.46 -18.05 10.91
C VAL A 56 16.65 -18.74 10.23
N GLU A 57 16.97 -18.36 9.00
CA GLU A 57 18.10 -18.92 8.25
C GLU A 57 19.47 -18.54 8.84
N LEU A 58 19.57 -17.45 9.60
CA LEU A 58 20.80 -17.10 10.33
C LEU A 58 21.17 -18.11 11.43
N GLY A 59 20.22 -18.97 11.83
CA GLY A 59 20.45 -20.03 12.80
C GLY A 59 20.80 -19.54 14.21
N PRO A 60 21.27 -20.45 15.10
CA PRO A 60 21.46 -20.14 16.51
C PRO A 60 22.46 -19.01 16.77
N GLU A 61 23.52 -18.96 15.97
CA GLU A 61 24.56 -17.93 16.07
C GLU A 61 24.01 -16.55 15.72
N GLY A 62 23.16 -16.45 14.68
CA GLY A 62 22.53 -15.19 14.29
C GLY A 62 21.53 -14.70 15.34
N PHE A 63 20.77 -15.63 15.93
CA PHE A 63 19.91 -15.32 17.06
C PHE A 63 20.72 -14.82 18.26
N GLN A 64 21.85 -15.44 18.59
CA GLN A 64 22.71 -14.97 19.69
C GLN A 64 23.24 -13.56 19.43
N LYS A 65 23.68 -13.25 18.21
CA LYS A 65 24.11 -11.90 17.85
C LYS A 65 22.98 -10.87 17.98
N LEU A 66 21.77 -11.20 17.54
CA LEU A 66 20.60 -10.36 17.79
C LEU A 66 20.40 -10.12 19.29
N ALA A 67 20.42 -11.19 20.08
CA ALA A 67 20.20 -11.10 21.52
C ALA A 67 21.30 -10.32 22.25
N GLN A 68 22.55 -10.35 21.79
CA GLN A 68 23.67 -9.59 22.35
C GLN A 68 23.50 -8.07 22.17
N LEU A 69 22.67 -7.63 21.23
CA LEU A 69 22.35 -6.22 21.02
C LEU A 69 21.24 -5.71 21.95
N LEU A 70 20.63 -6.59 22.77
CA LEU A 70 19.70 -6.16 23.82
C LEU A 70 20.46 -5.41 24.91
N THR A 71 19.91 -4.27 25.32
CA THR A 71 20.50 -3.44 26.38
C THR A 71 19.49 -3.20 27.50
N PRO A 72 19.95 -2.97 28.74
CA PRO A 72 19.05 -2.59 29.83
C PRO A 72 18.31 -1.28 29.52
N PRO A 73 17.11 -1.08 30.08
CA PRO A 73 16.34 0.15 29.88
C PRO A 73 17.15 1.41 30.21
N GLY A 74 17.20 2.36 29.27
CA GLY A 74 17.91 3.63 29.44
C GLY A 74 19.41 3.62 29.13
N VAL A 75 19.97 2.49 28.67
CA VAL A 75 21.41 2.36 28.34
C VAL A 75 21.71 2.57 26.84
N GLY A 76 20.82 2.13 25.95
CA GLY A 76 20.98 2.26 24.51
C GLY A 76 19.65 2.09 23.77
N ASP A 77 19.67 2.25 22.44
CA ASP A 77 18.50 1.97 21.60
C ASP A 77 18.59 0.54 21.05
N ASP A 78 17.78 -0.35 21.61
CA ASP A 78 17.59 -1.72 21.14
C ASP A 78 16.18 -1.95 20.54
N THR A 79 15.49 -0.87 20.15
CA THR A 79 14.10 -0.91 19.67
C THR A 79 13.93 -1.87 18.50
N ALA A 80 14.80 -1.77 17.48
CA ALA A 80 14.78 -2.66 16.32
C ALA A 80 15.03 -4.12 16.71
N VAL A 81 15.90 -4.37 17.70
CA VAL A 81 16.24 -5.71 18.19
C VAL A 81 15.06 -6.33 18.91
N ARG A 82 14.43 -5.57 19.81
CA ARG A 82 13.22 -6.01 20.51
C ARG A 82 12.08 -6.26 19.53
N PHE A 83 11.93 -5.43 18.51
CA PHE A 83 10.95 -5.63 17.44
C PHE A 83 11.23 -6.89 16.63
N ALA A 84 12.50 -7.17 16.30
CA ALA A 84 12.89 -8.36 15.57
C ALA A 84 12.65 -9.64 16.36
N ILE A 85 13.10 -9.71 17.62
CA ILE A 85 12.93 -10.89 18.47
C ILE A 85 11.44 -11.13 18.78
N ASN A 86 10.67 -10.07 19.04
CA ASN A 86 9.22 -10.20 19.26
C ASN A 86 8.48 -10.68 18.01
N SER A 87 8.77 -10.07 16.85
CA SER A 87 8.20 -10.47 15.56
C SER A 87 8.54 -11.91 15.21
N LEU A 88 9.78 -12.33 15.45
CA LEU A 88 10.25 -13.69 15.23
C LEU A 88 9.53 -14.71 16.13
N ALA A 89 9.35 -14.42 17.42
CA ALA A 89 8.61 -15.29 18.33
C ALA A 89 7.13 -15.44 17.91
N ARG A 90 6.50 -14.37 17.44
CA ARG A 90 5.13 -14.41 16.91
C ARG A 90 5.03 -15.24 15.63
N TYR A 91 5.90 -14.98 14.66
CA TYR A 91 5.95 -15.75 13.42
C TYR A 91 6.22 -17.24 13.65
N ALA A 92 7.15 -17.56 14.56
CA ALA A 92 7.47 -18.93 14.93
C ALA A 92 6.33 -19.65 15.69
N SER A 93 5.41 -18.90 16.29
CA SER A 93 4.22 -19.47 16.95
C SER A 93 3.12 -19.89 15.97
N GLU A 94 3.15 -19.42 14.72
CA GLU A 94 2.15 -19.75 13.70
C GLU A 94 2.17 -21.26 13.34
N PHE A 95 1.04 -21.77 12.82
CA PHE A 95 0.89 -23.17 12.42
C PHE A 95 1.82 -23.52 11.23
N GLY A 96 2.55 -24.64 11.30
CA GLY A 96 3.46 -25.09 10.24
C GLY A 96 4.86 -24.46 10.25
N LYS A 97 5.28 -23.86 11.37
CA LYS A 97 6.59 -23.18 11.55
C LYS A 97 7.49 -23.88 12.58
N GLU A 98 7.46 -25.20 12.66
CA GLU A 98 8.10 -26.00 13.71
C GLU A 98 9.63 -25.81 13.77
N ASN A 99 10.28 -25.63 12.62
CA ASN A 99 11.72 -25.34 12.55
C ASN A 99 12.06 -23.97 13.15
N ALA A 100 11.30 -22.94 12.77
CA ALA A 100 11.46 -21.58 13.31
C ALA A 100 11.16 -21.55 14.82
N ARG A 101 10.14 -22.30 15.27
CA ARG A 101 9.80 -22.45 16.68
C ARG A 101 10.93 -23.07 17.48
N THR A 102 11.51 -24.17 17.00
CA THR A 102 12.61 -24.87 17.68
C THR A 102 13.86 -23.99 17.78
N LEU A 103 14.18 -23.26 16.71
CA LEU A 103 15.30 -22.32 16.68
C LEU A 103 15.08 -21.17 17.67
N THR A 104 13.92 -20.53 17.60
CA THR A 104 13.59 -19.36 18.42
C THR A 104 13.52 -19.74 19.90
N GLU A 105 12.89 -20.87 20.25
CA GLU A 105 12.90 -21.41 21.61
C GLU A 105 14.34 -21.62 22.11
N SER A 106 15.19 -22.27 21.33
CA SER A 106 16.56 -22.55 21.77
C SER A 106 17.41 -21.28 21.88
N GLY A 107 17.21 -20.33 20.97
CA GLY A 107 17.91 -19.05 20.96
C GLY A 107 17.55 -18.17 22.16
N LEU A 108 16.26 -18.06 22.48
CA LEU A 108 15.77 -17.33 23.65
C LEU A 108 16.30 -17.94 24.96
N LEU A 109 16.31 -19.26 25.10
CA LEU A 109 16.86 -19.93 26.29
C LEU A 109 18.37 -19.73 26.45
N ALA A 110 19.12 -19.72 25.34
CA ALA A 110 20.55 -19.42 25.37
C ALA A 110 20.80 -17.96 25.77
N ALA A 111 20.09 -17.01 25.14
CA ALA A 111 20.16 -15.58 25.47
C ALA A 111 19.81 -15.30 26.94
N LEU A 112 18.81 -16.00 27.49
CA LEU A 112 18.40 -15.88 28.89
C LEU A 112 19.52 -16.25 29.87
N ASN A 113 20.44 -17.15 29.50
CA ASN A 113 21.58 -17.52 30.32
C ASN A 113 22.78 -16.55 30.17
N GLU A 114 22.87 -15.84 29.04
CA GLU A 114 23.97 -14.90 28.76
C GLU A 114 23.75 -13.52 29.39
N HIS A 115 22.50 -13.08 29.50
CA HIS A 115 22.14 -11.78 30.08
C HIS A 115 22.01 -11.85 31.60
N SER A 116 22.54 -10.85 32.31
CA SER A 116 22.40 -10.72 33.77
C SER A 116 21.30 -9.74 34.21
N ASP A 117 20.87 -8.85 33.32
CA ASP A 117 19.86 -7.82 33.63
C ASP A 117 18.44 -8.40 33.70
N THR A 118 17.72 -8.06 34.76
CA THR A 118 16.38 -8.59 35.05
C THR A 118 15.33 -8.18 34.01
N GLU A 119 15.39 -6.97 33.48
CA GLU A 119 14.42 -6.46 32.50
C GLU A 119 14.65 -7.08 31.12
N VAL A 120 15.91 -7.29 30.73
CA VAL A 120 16.26 -8.05 29.51
C VAL A 120 15.80 -9.51 29.64
N LYS A 121 16.06 -10.16 30.79
CA LYS A 121 15.58 -11.53 31.04
C LYS A 121 14.05 -11.62 30.99
N THR A 122 13.35 -10.66 31.58
CA THR A 122 11.88 -10.57 31.54
C THR A 122 11.38 -10.43 30.11
N PHE A 123 12.00 -9.58 29.29
CA PHE A 123 11.66 -9.46 27.87
C PHE A 123 11.81 -10.79 27.11
N LEU A 124 12.91 -11.51 27.32
CA LEU A 124 13.18 -12.80 26.69
C LEU A 124 12.18 -13.88 27.12
N LEU A 125 11.86 -13.95 28.42
CA LEU A 125 10.83 -14.85 28.96
C LEU A 125 9.45 -14.56 28.36
N ASN A 126 9.10 -13.27 28.20
CA ASN A 126 7.83 -12.89 27.56
C ASN A 126 7.74 -13.37 26.10
N GLN A 127 8.87 -13.43 25.38
CA GLN A 127 8.89 -14.00 24.03
C GLN A 127 8.82 -15.53 24.07
N GLN A 128 9.42 -16.15 25.09
CA GLN A 128 9.39 -17.60 25.30
C GLN A 128 7.95 -18.13 25.46
N ASN A 129 7.03 -17.31 25.99
CA ASN A 129 5.61 -17.66 26.12
C ASN A 129 4.97 -18.13 24.79
N LEU A 130 5.47 -17.65 23.64
CA LEU A 130 4.89 -17.94 22.32
C LEU A 130 5.42 -19.22 21.68
N VAL A 131 6.60 -19.69 22.11
CA VAL A 131 7.34 -20.76 21.41
C VAL A 131 7.82 -21.89 22.33
N GLY A 132 7.66 -21.74 23.65
CA GLY A 132 8.20 -22.68 24.64
C GLY A 132 7.55 -24.07 24.60
N SER A 133 8.36 -25.06 25.00
CA SER A 133 7.99 -26.47 25.16
C SER A 133 8.55 -27.06 26.47
N ASP A 134 8.42 -28.37 26.67
CA ASP A 134 9.01 -29.11 27.81
C ASP A 134 10.53 -28.96 27.93
N LYS A 135 11.21 -28.54 26.87
CA LYS A 135 12.62 -28.18 26.88
C LYS A 135 12.85 -26.87 27.65
N SER A 136 12.01 -25.87 27.41
CA SER A 136 12.04 -24.61 28.15
C SER A 136 11.83 -24.82 29.65
N VAL A 137 10.92 -25.72 30.04
CA VAL A 137 10.63 -26.02 31.44
C VAL A 137 11.90 -26.39 32.22
N ASP A 138 12.72 -27.30 31.70
CA ASP A 138 13.96 -27.72 32.36
C ASP A 138 14.97 -26.58 32.50
N ALA A 139 15.05 -25.71 31.48
CA ALA A 139 16.00 -24.62 31.43
C ALA A 139 15.63 -23.46 32.37
N ILE A 140 14.34 -23.16 32.53
CA ILE A 140 13.87 -21.98 33.26
C ILE A 140 13.42 -22.27 34.69
N LYS A 141 13.11 -23.52 35.07
CA LYS A 141 12.58 -23.84 36.40
C LYS A 141 13.48 -23.39 37.56
N LYS A 142 14.79 -23.30 37.34
CA LYS A 142 15.76 -22.78 38.34
C LYS A 142 15.47 -21.32 38.73
N TYR A 143 14.90 -20.52 37.83
CA TYR A 143 14.58 -19.11 38.04
C TYR A 143 13.31 -18.91 38.89
N LEU A 144 12.53 -19.98 39.18
CA LEU A 144 11.39 -19.89 40.11
C LEU A 144 11.81 -19.58 41.55
N ALA A 145 13.09 -19.75 41.89
CA ALA A 145 13.64 -19.37 43.18
C ALA A 145 14.13 -17.90 43.24
N GLU A 146 14.15 -17.19 42.10
CA GLU A 146 14.60 -15.79 42.01
C GLU A 146 13.39 -14.85 42.12
N ALA A 147 13.37 -14.00 43.15
CA ALA A 147 12.23 -13.14 43.48
C ALA A 147 11.80 -12.23 42.32
N ASP A 148 12.77 -11.71 41.54
CA ASP A 148 12.49 -10.79 40.44
C ASP A 148 12.07 -11.50 39.13
N LEU A 149 12.23 -12.82 39.04
CA LEU A 149 11.92 -13.61 37.83
C LEU A 149 10.81 -14.64 38.01
N VAL A 150 10.37 -14.91 39.25
CA VAL A 150 9.34 -15.91 39.54
C VAL A 150 8.05 -15.67 38.75
N GLU A 151 7.63 -14.42 38.59
CA GLU A 151 6.41 -14.05 37.84
C GLU A 151 6.56 -14.30 36.32
N PRO A 152 7.53 -13.72 35.59
CA PRO A 152 7.66 -13.95 34.16
C PRO A 152 7.94 -15.43 33.82
N VAL A 153 8.71 -16.15 34.64
CA VAL A 153 8.94 -17.59 34.44
C VAL A 153 7.64 -18.39 34.61
N THR A 154 6.85 -18.03 35.63
CA THR A 154 5.56 -18.68 35.85
C THR A 154 4.61 -18.47 34.68
N GLN A 155 4.58 -17.26 34.11
CA GLN A 155 3.78 -16.97 32.92
C GLN A 155 4.20 -17.83 31.72
N THR A 156 5.50 -18.03 31.53
CA THR A 156 6.02 -18.95 30.48
C THR A 156 5.59 -20.38 30.73
N LEU A 157 5.71 -20.88 31.96
CA LEU A 157 5.29 -22.26 32.30
C LEU A 157 3.78 -22.47 32.12
N VAL A 158 2.96 -21.47 32.44
CA VAL A 158 1.51 -21.49 32.17
C VAL A 158 1.23 -21.53 30.67
N ALA A 159 1.94 -20.73 29.88
CA ALA A 159 1.78 -20.71 28.43
C ALA A 159 2.18 -22.05 27.76
N ILE A 160 3.19 -22.74 28.29
CA ILE A 160 3.60 -24.08 27.83
C ILE A 160 2.50 -25.11 28.10
N GLY A 161 1.80 -25.02 29.23
CA GLY A 161 0.59 -25.81 29.46
C GLY A 161 0.80 -27.30 29.74
N SER A 162 2.05 -27.78 29.84
CA SER A 162 2.35 -29.21 29.97
C SER A 162 2.29 -29.71 31.42
N GLU A 163 2.12 -31.04 31.58
CA GLU A 163 2.20 -31.68 32.90
C GLU A 163 3.55 -31.44 33.57
N LYS A 164 4.64 -31.40 32.78
CA LYS A 164 5.99 -31.12 33.27
C LYS A 164 6.12 -29.69 33.80
N ALA A 165 5.52 -28.71 33.14
CA ALA A 165 5.46 -27.32 33.61
C ALA A 165 4.71 -27.24 34.95
N ALA A 166 3.59 -27.95 35.07
CA ALA A 166 2.84 -28.03 36.32
C ALA A 166 3.64 -28.69 37.45
N ILE A 167 4.40 -29.77 37.17
CA ILE A 167 5.31 -30.39 38.15
C ILE A 167 6.38 -29.40 38.61
N ALA A 168 7.00 -28.65 37.70
CA ALA A 168 8.03 -27.67 38.06
C ALA A 168 7.49 -26.56 38.99
N LEU A 169 6.29 -26.04 38.70
CA LEU A 169 5.61 -25.06 39.56
C LEU A 169 5.25 -25.66 40.92
N TYR A 170 4.81 -26.91 40.94
CA TYR A 170 4.45 -27.64 42.16
C TYR A 170 5.66 -27.86 43.07
N GLU A 171 6.80 -28.27 42.51
CA GLU A 171 8.05 -28.50 43.25
C GLU A 171 8.62 -27.22 43.85
N ALA A 172 8.41 -26.06 43.22
CA ALA A 172 8.88 -24.76 43.71
C ALA A 172 8.01 -24.18 44.85
N LEU A 173 6.79 -24.68 45.04
CA LEU A 173 5.79 -24.13 45.98
C LEU A 173 6.26 -24.05 47.45
N PRO A 174 6.99 -25.03 48.03
CA PRO A 174 7.37 -25.00 49.44
C PRO A 174 8.51 -24.03 49.80
N GLY A 175 9.32 -23.59 48.81
CA GLY A 175 10.59 -22.90 49.03
C GLY A 175 10.55 -21.37 48.89
N THR A 176 9.38 -20.78 48.71
CA THR A 176 9.23 -19.38 48.27
C THR A 176 8.50 -18.51 49.29
N ASP A 177 8.61 -17.18 49.15
CA ASP A 177 7.87 -16.22 49.99
C ASP A 177 6.37 -16.18 49.65
N ASP A 178 5.58 -15.39 50.39
CA ASP A 178 4.13 -15.35 50.20
C ASP A 178 3.68 -14.74 48.85
N ALA A 179 4.49 -13.86 48.24
CA ALA A 179 4.18 -13.30 46.92
C ALA A 179 4.39 -14.36 45.84
N ALA A 180 5.52 -15.07 45.88
CA ALA A 180 5.82 -16.16 44.98
C ALA A 180 4.86 -17.36 45.17
N LYS A 181 4.45 -17.71 46.39
CA LYS A 181 3.39 -18.71 46.63
C LYS A 181 2.08 -18.34 45.96
N ALA A 182 1.69 -17.07 45.98
CA ALA A 182 0.48 -16.62 45.29
C ALA A 182 0.62 -16.82 43.77
N THR A 183 1.73 -16.39 43.18
CA THR A 183 2.03 -16.58 41.75
C THR A 183 1.99 -18.05 41.33
N LEU A 184 2.68 -18.93 42.06
CA LEU A 184 2.73 -20.37 41.78
C LEU A 184 1.38 -21.06 41.97
N ALA A 185 0.65 -20.75 43.04
CA ALA A 185 -0.67 -21.32 43.30
C ALA A 185 -1.67 -20.92 42.18
N ARG A 186 -1.64 -19.67 41.74
CA ARG A 186 -2.46 -19.19 40.61
C ARG A 186 -2.18 -20.01 39.35
N ALA A 187 -0.91 -20.20 39.03
CA ALA A 187 -0.48 -20.92 37.84
C ALA A 187 -0.90 -22.40 37.86
N LEU A 188 -0.71 -23.08 38.98
CA LEU A 188 -1.20 -24.44 39.19
C LEU A 188 -2.73 -24.53 39.06
N GLY A 189 -3.43 -23.48 39.50
CA GLY A 189 -4.86 -23.26 39.27
C GLY A 189 -5.23 -23.24 37.78
N VAL A 190 -4.58 -22.37 37.02
CA VAL A 190 -4.79 -22.22 35.56
C VAL A 190 -4.49 -23.52 34.81
N LEU A 191 -3.40 -24.21 35.16
CA LEU A 191 -3.03 -25.52 34.60
C LEU A 191 -3.89 -26.68 35.10
N ARG A 192 -4.80 -26.42 36.05
CA ARG A 192 -5.71 -27.40 36.68
C ARG A 192 -4.99 -28.62 37.23
N TYR A 193 -3.81 -28.42 37.82
CA TYR A 193 -2.96 -29.53 38.28
C TYR A 193 -3.44 -30.12 39.61
N GLU A 194 -4.15 -31.24 39.54
CA GLU A 194 -4.82 -31.88 40.68
C GLU A 194 -3.91 -32.24 41.87
N PRO A 195 -2.65 -32.71 41.69
CA PRO A 195 -1.74 -32.98 42.81
C PRO A 195 -1.43 -31.74 43.68
N ALA A 196 -1.62 -30.52 43.17
CA ALA A 196 -1.42 -29.28 43.91
C ALA A 196 -2.52 -28.98 44.94
N VAL A 197 -3.69 -29.62 44.86
CA VAL A 197 -4.86 -29.31 45.71
C VAL A 197 -4.50 -29.36 47.20
N ARG A 198 -3.83 -30.43 47.64
CA ARG A 198 -3.50 -30.60 49.06
C ARG A 198 -2.49 -29.56 49.56
N PRO A 199 -1.34 -29.33 48.89
CA PRO A 199 -0.41 -28.27 49.31
C PRO A 199 -1.01 -26.87 49.24
N VAL A 200 -1.71 -26.51 48.15
CA VAL A 200 -2.33 -25.18 48.00
C VAL A 200 -3.40 -24.94 49.08
N THR A 201 -4.14 -25.97 49.47
CA THR A 201 -5.12 -25.91 50.57
C THR A 201 -4.50 -25.48 51.89
N THR A 202 -3.24 -25.84 52.17
CA THR A 202 -2.58 -25.45 53.43
C THR A 202 -2.43 -23.94 53.57
N PHE A 203 -2.44 -23.20 52.44
CA PHE A 203 -2.35 -21.74 52.43
C PHE A 203 -3.72 -21.05 52.61
N ALA A 204 -4.83 -21.77 52.57
CA ALA A 204 -6.17 -21.19 52.66
C ALA A 204 -6.47 -20.54 54.02
N SER A 205 -5.69 -20.86 55.06
CA SER A 205 -5.83 -20.32 56.42
C SER A 205 -4.85 -19.17 56.73
N THR A 206 -4.14 -18.63 55.73
CA THR A 206 -3.25 -17.48 55.90
C THR A 206 -4.02 -16.21 56.29
N ASP A 207 -3.43 -15.33 57.09
CA ASP A 207 -4.00 -14.01 57.39
C ASP A 207 -3.91 -13.03 56.20
N ASN A 208 -3.05 -13.32 55.22
CA ASN A 208 -2.90 -12.53 54.00
C ASN A 208 -4.11 -12.69 53.07
N VAL A 209 -4.98 -11.68 53.05
CA VAL A 209 -6.21 -11.64 52.23
C VAL A 209 -5.92 -11.83 50.73
N GLY A 210 -4.83 -11.25 50.21
CA GLY A 210 -4.43 -11.37 48.82
C GLY A 210 -4.02 -12.80 48.45
N LEU A 211 -3.20 -13.45 49.29
CA LEU A 211 -2.82 -14.85 49.09
C LEU A 211 -4.04 -15.79 49.20
N ARG A 212 -4.91 -15.57 50.20
CA ARG A 212 -6.14 -16.35 50.37
C ARG A 212 -7.07 -16.25 49.15
N LYS A 213 -7.24 -15.06 48.57
CA LYS A 213 -7.99 -14.86 47.31
C LYS A 213 -7.46 -15.76 46.20
N VAL A 214 -6.15 -15.75 46.00
CA VAL A 214 -5.48 -16.51 44.93
C VAL A 214 -5.61 -18.02 45.17
N VAL A 215 -5.50 -18.48 46.42
CA VAL A 215 -5.67 -19.88 46.80
C VAL A 215 -7.08 -20.37 46.51
N LEU A 216 -8.12 -19.61 46.88
CA LEU A 216 -9.51 -19.99 46.60
C LEU A 216 -9.77 -20.07 45.08
N ALA A 217 -9.28 -19.09 44.32
CA ALA A 217 -9.41 -19.09 42.86
C ALA A 217 -8.64 -20.27 42.21
N ALA A 218 -7.46 -20.62 42.72
CA ALA A 218 -6.68 -21.74 42.21
C ALA A 218 -7.40 -23.08 42.43
N LEU A 219 -7.87 -23.34 43.65
CA LEU A 219 -8.64 -24.54 43.99
C LEU A 219 -9.93 -24.65 43.17
N ALA A 220 -10.61 -23.51 42.96
CA ALA A 220 -11.78 -23.45 42.11
C ALA A 220 -11.49 -23.86 40.66
N ASN A 221 -10.42 -23.31 40.07
CA ASN A 221 -10.02 -23.62 38.70
C ASN A 221 -9.55 -25.08 38.50
N ILE A 222 -8.88 -25.67 39.49
CA ILE A 222 -8.52 -27.10 39.45
C ILE A 222 -9.77 -27.99 39.42
N GLY A 223 -10.84 -27.56 40.11
CA GLY A 223 -12.13 -28.25 40.06
C GLY A 223 -12.11 -29.65 40.68
N SER A 224 -11.23 -29.91 41.66
CA SER A 224 -11.16 -31.23 42.32
C SER A 224 -12.27 -31.37 43.39
N PRO A 225 -12.98 -32.52 43.45
CA PRO A 225 -14.03 -32.77 44.45
C PRO A 225 -13.60 -32.54 45.91
N GLU A 226 -12.33 -32.76 46.23
CA GLU A 226 -11.73 -32.54 47.55
C GLU A 226 -11.85 -31.08 48.02
N SER A 227 -11.88 -30.14 47.08
CA SER A 227 -11.97 -28.70 47.36
C SER A 227 -13.37 -28.25 47.78
N TYR A 228 -14.41 -29.09 47.58
CA TYR A 228 -15.82 -28.72 47.80
C TYR A 228 -16.08 -28.16 49.20
N ASN A 229 -15.63 -28.84 50.25
CA ASN A 229 -15.96 -28.45 51.63
C ASN A 229 -15.29 -27.14 52.02
N LEU A 230 -14.05 -26.92 51.55
CA LEU A 230 -13.29 -25.71 51.84
C LEU A 230 -13.89 -24.50 51.12
N LEU A 231 -14.12 -24.61 49.81
CA LEU A 231 -14.69 -23.52 49.01
C LEU A 231 -16.13 -23.21 49.44
N LEU A 232 -16.93 -24.23 49.77
CA LEU A 232 -18.28 -24.03 50.31
C LEU A 232 -18.24 -23.32 51.66
N LYS A 233 -17.31 -23.71 52.55
CA LYS A 233 -17.16 -23.04 53.85
C LYS A 233 -16.77 -21.58 53.65
N ALA A 234 -15.77 -21.29 52.82
CA ALA A 234 -15.34 -19.94 52.52
C ALA A 234 -16.49 -19.07 51.97
N ALA A 235 -17.27 -19.59 51.02
CA ALA A 235 -18.43 -18.88 50.48
C ALA A 235 -19.53 -18.66 51.53
N LYS A 236 -19.76 -19.62 52.44
CA LYS A 236 -20.73 -19.48 53.54
C LYS A 236 -20.29 -18.48 54.59
N ASP A 237 -19.01 -18.44 54.93
CA ASP A 237 -18.45 -17.53 55.93
C ASP A 237 -18.66 -16.05 55.53
N VAL A 238 -18.81 -15.79 54.22
CA VAL A 238 -19.14 -14.46 53.67
C VAL A 238 -20.59 -14.34 53.17
N ASP A 239 -21.46 -15.29 53.53
CA ASP A 239 -22.88 -15.30 53.14
C ASP A 239 -23.10 -15.20 51.62
N PHE A 240 -22.21 -15.80 50.84
CA PHE A 240 -22.18 -15.74 49.36
C PHE A 240 -22.19 -14.31 48.78
N LYS A 241 -21.73 -13.32 49.54
CA LYS A 241 -21.57 -11.93 49.12
C LYS A 241 -20.16 -11.67 48.61
N TYR A 242 -20.01 -10.51 47.96
CA TYR A 242 -18.68 -9.99 47.64
C TYR A 242 -17.88 -9.77 48.92
N ASP A 243 -16.65 -10.25 48.91
CA ASP A 243 -15.64 -9.99 49.92
C ASP A 243 -14.27 -9.86 49.24
N PRO A 244 -13.26 -9.26 49.88
CA PRO A 244 -11.94 -9.09 49.29
C PRO A 244 -11.24 -10.40 48.86
N THR A 245 -11.66 -11.56 49.37
CA THR A 245 -11.14 -12.88 48.95
C THR A 245 -11.87 -13.49 47.75
N ASN A 246 -12.96 -12.87 47.27
CA ASN A 246 -13.83 -13.39 46.21
C ASN A 246 -14.32 -14.83 46.48
N ALA A 247 -14.60 -15.20 47.73
CA ALA A 247 -14.92 -16.58 48.10
C ALA A 247 -16.22 -17.08 47.42
N ALA A 248 -17.23 -16.22 47.31
CA ALA A 248 -18.49 -16.55 46.63
C ALA A 248 -18.29 -16.83 45.13
N GLU A 249 -17.48 -16.00 44.45
CA GLU A 249 -17.15 -16.14 43.03
C GLU A 249 -16.30 -17.39 42.78
N ALA A 250 -15.31 -17.66 43.65
CA ALA A 250 -14.51 -18.88 43.56
C ALA A 250 -15.37 -20.15 43.68
N PHE A 251 -16.37 -20.17 44.57
CA PHE A 251 -17.26 -21.33 44.68
C PHE A 251 -18.19 -21.51 43.45
N LEU A 252 -18.58 -20.41 42.81
CA LEU A 252 -19.36 -20.43 41.58
C LEU A 252 -18.53 -20.93 40.39
N GLU A 253 -17.31 -20.42 40.23
CA GLU A 253 -16.36 -20.91 39.21
C GLU A 253 -16.04 -22.40 39.43
N TYR A 254 -15.87 -22.82 40.69
CA TYR A 254 -15.69 -24.23 41.03
C TYR A 254 -16.89 -25.09 40.60
N ALA A 255 -18.12 -24.62 40.81
CA ALA A 255 -19.32 -25.35 40.36
C ALA A 255 -19.35 -25.51 38.83
N ASN A 256 -18.92 -24.49 38.09
CA ASN A 256 -18.75 -24.56 36.63
C ASN A 256 -17.67 -25.59 36.23
N ARG A 257 -16.49 -25.55 36.86
CA ARG A 257 -15.41 -26.51 36.60
C ARG A 257 -15.79 -27.96 36.90
N LEU A 258 -16.59 -28.20 37.94
CA LEU A 258 -17.16 -29.53 38.20
C LEU A 258 -18.06 -29.99 37.04
N GLY A 259 -18.85 -29.08 36.46
CA GLY A 259 -19.68 -29.35 35.28
C GLY A 259 -18.83 -29.75 34.07
N GLU A 260 -17.78 -28.97 33.77
CA GLU A 260 -16.82 -29.27 32.69
C GLU A 260 -16.09 -30.61 32.87
N LYS A 261 -15.75 -30.99 34.10
CA LYS A 261 -15.13 -32.30 34.43
C LYS A 261 -16.12 -33.47 34.41
N GLY A 262 -17.41 -33.23 34.23
CA GLY A 262 -18.44 -34.28 34.27
C GLY A 262 -18.83 -34.72 35.69
N GLU A 263 -18.43 -33.99 36.73
CA GLU A 263 -18.81 -34.23 38.14
C GLU A 263 -20.23 -33.69 38.42
N LEU A 264 -21.18 -34.10 37.59
CA LEU A 264 -22.50 -33.48 37.47
C LEU A 264 -23.30 -33.51 38.78
N LYS A 265 -23.20 -34.57 39.59
CA LYS A 265 -23.89 -34.65 40.88
C LYS A 265 -23.40 -33.59 41.87
N LEU A 266 -22.08 -33.37 41.91
CA LEU A 266 -21.47 -32.40 42.82
C LEU A 266 -21.65 -30.97 42.31
N CYS A 267 -21.56 -30.76 41.00
CA CYS A 267 -21.93 -29.52 40.31
C CYS A 267 -23.38 -29.12 40.64
N GLN A 268 -24.34 -30.03 40.43
CA GLN A 268 -25.76 -29.78 40.71
C GLN A 268 -25.98 -29.41 42.19
N LYS A 269 -25.28 -30.08 43.11
CA LYS A 269 -25.34 -29.81 44.55
C LYS A 269 -24.78 -28.42 44.89
N ALA A 270 -23.64 -28.03 44.31
CA ALA A 270 -23.04 -26.71 44.48
C ALA A 270 -23.98 -25.60 43.95
N LEU A 271 -24.48 -25.73 42.72
CA LEU A 271 -25.39 -24.76 42.10
C LEU A 271 -26.70 -24.61 42.88
N LYS A 272 -27.32 -25.71 43.31
CA LYS A 272 -28.52 -25.67 44.17
C LYS A 272 -28.26 -24.96 45.51
N THR A 273 -27.05 -25.07 46.04
CA THR A 273 -26.64 -24.36 47.26
C THR A 273 -26.53 -22.85 47.00
N ILE A 274 -25.95 -22.46 45.86
CA ILE A 274 -25.85 -21.05 45.43
C ILE A 274 -27.24 -20.46 45.20
N PHE A 275 -28.14 -21.17 44.51
CA PHE A 275 -29.53 -20.72 44.32
C PHE A 275 -30.23 -20.46 45.64
N LYS A 276 -30.11 -21.39 46.61
CA LYS A 276 -30.75 -21.24 47.92
C LYS A 276 -30.21 -20.03 48.69
N ALA A 277 -28.90 -19.79 48.65
CA ALA A 277 -28.28 -18.69 49.38
C ALA A 277 -28.53 -17.30 48.77
N ASN A 278 -28.75 -17.21 47.45
CA ASN A 278 -28.84 -15.94 46.73
C ASN A 278 -30.28 -15.56 46.32
N ARG A 279 -31.27 -16.39 46.64
CA ARG A 279 -32.69 -16.16 46.28
C ARG A 279 -33.34 -14.99 47.02
N GLU A 280 -32.91 -14.72 48.26
CA GLU A 280 -33.55 -13.74 49.16
C GLU A 280 -32.65 -12.54 49.49
N SER A 281 -31.34 -12.62 49.20
CA SER A 281 -30.31 -11.69 49.70
C SER A 281 -29.92 -10.54 48.75
N GLY A 282 -30.59 -10.40 47.59
CA GLY A 282 -30.31 -9.34 46.61
C GLY A 282 -29.10 -9.61 45.68
N ASN A 283 -28.42 -10.74 45.84
CA ASN A 283 -27.27 -11.14 45.02
C ASN A 283 -27.68 -11.77 43.67
N LEU A 284 -28.47 -11.03 42.88
CA LEU A 284 -29.02 -11.53 41.61
C LEU A 284 -27.94 -11.88 40.58
N HIS A 285 -26.76 -11.25 40.65
CA HIS A 285 -25.61 -11.59 39.81
C HIS A 285 -25.19 -13.05 40.00
N ASN A 286 -24.87 -13.46 41.23
CA ASN A 286 -24.45 -14.83 41.54
C ASN A 286 -25.53 -15.86 41.18
N TYR A 287 -26.80 -15.51 41.39
CA TYR A 287 -27.91 -16.36 40.98
C TYR A 287 -27.96 -16.52 39.46
N SER A 288 -27.83 -15.44 38.69
CA SER A 288 -27.91 -15.46 37.22
C SER A 288 -26.79 -16.31 36.61
N VAL A 289 -25.55 -16.17 37.09
CA VAL A 289 -24.43 -16.97 36.59
C VAL A 289 -24.60 -18.45 36.95
N ALA A 290 -25.02 -18.75 38.18
CA ALA A 290 -25.34 -20.13 38.56
C ALA A 290 -26.47 -20.71 37.70
N LEU A 291 -27.44 -19.89 37.29
CA LEU A 291 -28.55 -20.32 36.44
C LEU A 291 -28.07 -20.63 35.02
N SER A 292 -27.16 -19.82 34.47
CA SER A 292 -26.52 -20.08 33.18
C SER A 292 -25.69 -21.36 33.20
N VAL A 293 -24.87 -21.58 34.23
CA VAL A 293 -24.09 -22.83 34.39
C VAL A 293 -25.02 -24.04 34.55
N TYR A 294 -26.11 -23.91 35.31
CA TYR A 294 -27.10 -24.98 35.46
C TYR A 294 -27.77 -25.30 34.12
N ALA A 295 -28.18 -24.29 33.36
CA ALA A 295 -28.77 -24.47 32.04
C ALA A 295 -27.81 -25.15 31.05
N GLN A 296 -26.52 -24.77 31.06
CA GLN A 296 -25.49 -25.37 30.20
C GLN A 296 -25.34 -26.88 30.41
N HIS A 297 -25.43 -27.36 31.66
CA HIS A 297 -25.17 -28.77 31.98
C HIS A 297 -26.43 -29.62 32.18
N PHE A 298 -27.59 -29.02 32.44
CA PHE A 298 -28.83 -29.74 32.76
C PHE A 298 -30.03 -29.37 31.86
N ASP A 299 -29.84 -28.53 30.83
CA ASP A 299 -30.80 -28.16 29.78
C ASP A 299 -32.27 -28.08 30.26
N TYR A 300 -33.09 -29.08 29.93
CA TYR A 300 -34.51 -29.12 30.25
C TYR A 300 -34.82 -28.98 31.76
N GLU A 301 -33.94 -29.46 32.65
CA GLU A 301 -34.12 -29.31 34.11
C GLU A 301 -34.00 -27.84 34.58
N ALA A 302 -33.37 -26.97 33.78
CA ALA A 302 -33.22 -25.55 34.09
C ALA A 302 -34.49 -24.75 33.76
N LEU A 303 -35.35 -25.28 32.87
CA LEU A 303 -36.50 -24.55 32.34
C LEU A 303 -37.48 -24.06 33.43
N PRO A 304 -37.86 -24.85 34.45
CA PRO A 304 -38.69 -24.36 35.55
C PRO A 304 -38.06 -23.20 36.33
N LEU A 305 -36.72 -23.19 36.46
CA LEU A 305 -35.99 -22.12 37.15
C LEU A 305 -35.97 -20.84 36.30
N LEU A 306 -35.75 -20.96 34.99
CA LEU A 306 -35.76 -19.84 34.04
C LEU A 306 -37.15 -19.19 33.95
N LEU A 307 -38.21 -20.00 33.84
CA LEU A 307 -39.59 -19.53 33.83
C LEU A 307 -39.99 -18.84 35.14
N LYS A 308 -39.37 -19.21 36.27
CA LYS A 308 -39.58 -18.50 37.53
C LYS A 308 -38.74 -17.21 37.61
N ALA A 309 -37.51 -17.23 37.08
CA ALA A 309 -36.60 -16.09 37.09
C ALA A 309 -37.15 -14.88 36.31
N VAL A 310 -37.87 -15.12 35.22
CA VAL A 310 -38.50 -14.05 34.42
C VAL A 310 -39.60 -13.28 35.16
N GLU A 311 -40.10 -13.77 36.29
CA GLU A 311 -41.08 -13.04 37.12
C GLU A 311 -40.44 -12.03 38.07
N ASN A 312 -39.11 -11.92 38.09
CA ASN A 312 -38.42 -11.00 38.97
C ASN A 312 -38.65 -9.54 38.57
N SER A 313 -38.75 -8.63 39.55
CA SER A 313 -38.92 -7.20 39.29
C SER A 313 -37.69 -6.55 38.65
N ASP A 314 -36.50 -7.11 38.84
CA ASP A 314 -35.26 -6.59 38.26
C ASP A 314 -35.13 -6.93 36.75
N LYS A 315 -35.10 -5.88 35.92
CA LYS A 315 -35.04 -6.02 34.45
C LYS A 315 -33.75 -6.68 33.96
N ALA A 316 -32.60 -6.31 34.51
CA ALA A 316 -31.31 -6.86 34.08
C ALA A 316 -31.23 -8.37 34.33
N PHE A 317 -31.74 -8.80 35.49
CA PHE A 317 -31.84 -10.21 35.84
C PHE A 317 -32.78 -10.99 34.91
N ARG A 318 -33.95 -10.42 34.56
CA ARG A 318 -34.85 -11.04 33.57
C ARG A 318 -34.18 -11.25 32.22
N TYR A 319 -33.46 -10.25 31.70
CA TYR A 319 -32.73 -10.37 30.43
C TYR A 319 -31.67 -11.46 30.46
N LEU A 320 -30.90 -11.59 31.56
CA LEU A 320 -29.92 -12.68 31.70
C LEU A 320 -30.58 -14.06 31.71
N ALA A 321 -31.74 -14.19 32.36
CA ALA A 321 -32.53 -15.42 32.33
C ALA A 321 -33.04 -15.72 30.91
N LEU A 322 -33.54 -14.72 30.18
CA LEU A 322 -34.03 -14.87 28.81
C LEU A 322 -32.91 -15.23 27.82
N ASN A 323 -31.74 -14.60 27.94
CA ASN A 323 -30.57 -14.94 27.13
C ASN A 323 -30.10 -16.38 27.38
N THR A 324 -30.14 -16.82 28.64
CA THR A 324 -29.87 -18.22 28.99
C THR A 324 -30.92 -19.15 28.37
N ALA A 325 -32.19 -18.76 28.37
CA ALA A 325 -33.29 -19.57 27.88
C ALA A 325 -33.31 -19.77 26.35
N GLU A 326 -32.67 -18.88 25.59
CA GLU A 326 -32.67 -18.87 24.12
C GLU A 326 -32.33 -20.24 23.51
N ASN A 327 -31.42 -21.00 24.12
CA ASN A 327 -30.93 -22.28 23.61
C ASN A 327 -31.44 -23.52 24.36
N ILE A 328 -32.41 -23.37 25.27
CA ILE A 328 -32.78 -24.42 26.24
C ILE A 328 -34.14 -25.07 25.91
N GLY A 329 -34.25 -26.39 26.12
CA GLY A 329 -35.53 -27.12 26.18
C GLY A 329 -36.28 -27.35 24.85
N GLY A 330 -35.71 -27.02 23.70
CA GLY A 330 -36.27 -27.27 22.36
C GLY A 330 -37.74 -26.84 22.17
N ALA A 331 -38.50 -27.57 21.34
CA ALA A 331 -39.90 -27.25 21.04
C ALA A 331 -40.82 -27.25 22.27
N ALA A 332 -40.54 -28.09 23.28
CA ALA A 332 -41.29 -28.11 24.53
C ALA A 332 -41.07 -26.81 25.33
N GLY A 333 -39.82 -26.33 25.40
CA GLY A 333 -39.48 -25.05 25.99
C GLY A 333 -40.18 -23.88 25.32
N THR A 334 -40.24 -23.86 24.00
CA THR A 334 -40.97 -22.83 23.24
C THR A 334 -42.44 -22.74 23.65
N ARG A 335 -43.14 -23.88 23.79
CA ARG A 335 -44.54 -23.89 24.25
C ARG A 335 -44.70 -23.32 25.66
N MET A 336 -43.80 -23.67 26.56
CA MET A 336 -43.82 -23.18 27.95
C MET A 336 -43.54 -21.69 28.03
N TRP A 337 -42.65 -21.15 27.18
CA TRP A 337 -42.40 -19.71 27.08
C TRP A 337 -43.58 -18.94 26.49
N ILE A 338 -44.27 -19.50 25.48
CA ILE A 338 -45.52 -18.92 24.96
C ILE A 338 -46.59 -18.88 26.06
N GLU A 339 -46.83 -19.99 26.77
CA GLU A 339 -47.77 -20.05 27.88
C GLU A 339 -47.41 -19.01 28.95
N LYS A 340 -46.12 -18.92 29.32
CA LYS A 340 -45.63 -17.95 30.28
C LYS A 340 -45.87 -16.51 29.85
N ALA A 341 -45.64 -16.19 28.58
CA ALA A 341 -45.84 -14.85 28.04
C ALA A 341 -47.31 -14.37 28.17
N THR A 342 -48.28 -15.28 28.24
CA THR A 342 -49.69 -14.94 28.45
C THR A 342 -50.03 -14.60 29.90
N ALA A 343 -49.18 -14.98 30.85
CA ALA A 343 -49.42 -14.88 32.29
C ALA A 343 -48.56 -13.80 32.99
N VAL A 344 -47.80 -13.01 32.25
CA VAL A 344 -46.89 -11.97 32.77
C VAL A 344 -47.31 -10.57 32.30
N PRO A 345 -46.87 -9.49 32.98
CA PRO A 345 -47.14 -8.11 32.55
C PRO A 345 -46.59 -7.78 31.15
N ALA A 346 -47.13 -6.73 30.52
CA ALA A 346 -46.81 -6.36 29.14
C ALA A 346 -45.31 -6.14 28.88
N GLU A 347 -44.58 -5.54 29.81
CA GLU A 347 -43.13 -5.35 29.68
C GLU A 347 -42.39 -6.69 29.60
N THR A 348 -42.67 -7.61 30.52
CA THR A 348 -42.06 -8.95 30.51
C THR A 348 -42.53 -9.78 29.32
N LYS A 349 -43.78 -9.60 28.87
CA LYS A 349 -44.30 -10.24 27.66
C LYS A 349 -43.51 -9.82 26.42
N ALA A 350 -43.21 -8.53 26.27
CA ALA A 350 -42.39 -8.00 25.18
C ALA A 350 -40.98 -8.62 25.20
N GLU A 351 -40.32 -8.65 26.36
CA GLU A 351 -39.00 -9.27 26.54
C GLU A 351 -38.99 -10.77 26.16
N ILE A 352 -40.06 -11.52 26.48
CA ILE A 352 -40.20 -12.93 26.06
C ILE A 352 -40.39 -13.03 24.54
N ILE A 353 -41.14 -12.12 23.92
CA ILE A 353 -41.35 -12.09 22.46
C ILE A 353 -40.04 -11.83 21.72
N ASP A 354 -39.22 -10.88 22.17
CA ASP A 354 -37.86 -10.66 21.61
C ASP A 354 -37.03 -11.94 21.64
N MET A 355 -36.97 -12.60 22.81
CA MET A 355 -36.23 -13.86 22.99
C MET A 355 -36.78 -14.96 22.08
N LEU A 356 -38.10 -15.12 21.96
CA LEU A 356 -38.72 -16.08 21.04
C LEU A 356 -38.35 -15.79 19.58
N GLY A 357 -38.25 -14.51 19.22
CA GLY A 357 -37.75 -14.05 17.93
C GLY A 357 -36.30 -14.47 17.67
N ARG A 358 -35.40 -14.26 18.64
CA ARG A 358 -33.98 -14.68 18.57
C ARG A 358 -33.82 -16.20 18.50
N ARG A 359 -34.64 -16.92 19.27
CA ARG A 359 -34.68 -18.39 19.29
C ARG A 359 -35.02 -19.00 17.94
N GLY A 360 -35.80 -18.31 17.10
CA GLY A 360 -36.08 -18.74 15.72
C GLY A 360 -37.04 -19.93 15.57
N ASP A 361 -37.69 -20.39 16.64
CA ASP A 361 -38.62 -21.53 16.59
C ASP A 361 -39.98 -21.12 15.99
N LYS A 362 -40.33 -21.74 14.86
CA LYS A 362 -41.57 -21.47 14.10
C LYS A 362 -42.85 -21.69 14.91
N LEU A 363 -42.80 -22.45 16.00
CA LEU A 363 -43.97 -22.61 16.90
C LEU A 363 -44.42 -21.28 17.51
N ALA A 364 -43.52 -20.30 17.67
CA ALA A 364 -43.85 -18.98 18.22
C ALA A 364 -44.61 -18.07 17.24
N VAL A 365 -44.56 -18.35 15.93
CA VAL A 365 -45.11 -17.48 14.88
C VAL A 365 -46.56 -17.07 15.13
N GLY A 366 -47.43 -18.02 15.50
CA GLY A 366 -48.86 -17.74 15.71
C GLY A 366 -49.08 -16.75 16.85
N PHE A 367 -48.41 -16.99 17.99
CA PHE A 367 -48.48 -16.13 19.18
C PHE A 367 -47.88 -14.74 18.92
N VAL A 368 -46.73 -14.67 18.25
CA VAL A 368 -46.10 -13.39 17.92
C VAL A 368 -46.96 -12.60 16.92
N THR A 369 -47.57 -13.27 15.94
CA THR A 369 -48.53 -12.63 15.01
C THR A 369 -49.73 -12.03 15.73
N GLU A 370 -50.30 -12.76 16.69
CA GLU A 370 -51.42 -12.27 17.50
C GLU A 370 -51.02 -11.05 18.34
N SER A 371 -49.78 -11.03 18.84
CA SER A 371 -49.22 -9.95 19.66
C SER A 371 -49.07 -8.62 18.94
N LEU A 372 -49.15 -8.58 17.60
CA LEU A 372 -49.27 -7.33 16.82
C LEU A 372 -50.56 -6.54 17.14
N ASN A 373 -51.54 -7.14 17.80
CA ASN A 373 -52.79 -6.46 18.20
C ASN A 373 -52.85 -6.19 19.71
N ASP A 374 -51.74 -6.33 20.43
CA ASP A 374 -51.70 -6.08 21.87
C ASP A 374 -51.96 -4.60 22.21
N ALA A 375 -52.55 -4.33 23.37
CA ALA A 375 -52.79 -2.97 23.84
C ALA A 375 -51.48 -2.20 24.09
N SER A 376 -50.40 -2.89 24.49
CA SER A 376 -49.09 -2.31 24.75
C SER A 376 -48.29 -2.07 23.47
N ALA A 377 -47.78 -0.85 23.28
CA ALA A 377 -46.90 -0.53 22.16
C ALA A 377 -45.60 -1.34 22.19
N ALA A 378 -45.00 -1.53 23.36
CA ALA A 378 -43.77 -2.32 23.52
C ALA A 378 -43.95 -3.77 23.04
N VAL A 379 -45.12 -4.37 23.30
CA VAL A 379 -45.44 -5.73 22.85
C VAL A 379 -45.58 -5.79 21.33
N ARG A 380 -46.21 -4.77 20.72
CA ARG A 380 -46.38 -4.70 19.26
C ARG A 380 -45.03 -4.49 18.55
N GLU A 381 -44.19 -3.60 19.07
CA GLU A 381 -42.85 -3.31 18.51
C GLU A 381 -41.94 -4.56 18.53
N ASP A 382 -41.84 -5.24 19.69
CA ASP A 382 -41.06 -6.48 19.78
C ASP A 382 -41.66 -7.60 18.93
N ALA A 383 -42.99 -7.63 18.74
CA ALA A 383 -43.64 -8.57 17.83
C ALA A 383 -43.29 -8.31 16.35
N ILE A 384 -43.18 -7.05 15.92
CA ILE A 384 -42.73 -6.69 14.56
C ILE A 384 -41.32 -7.22 14.31
N GLU A 385 -40.39 -6.98 15.25
CA GLU A 385 -39.00 -7.43 15.11
C GLU A 385 -38.88 -8.96 15.19
N ALA A 386 -39.58 -9.59 16.15
CA ALA A 386 -39.58 -11.04 16.28
C ALA A 386 -40.16 -11.74 15.04
N LEU A 387 -41.23 -11.22 14.42
CA LEU A 387 -41.76 -11.77 13.16
C LEU A 387 -40.78 -11.64 12.00
N THR A 388 -40.07 -10.51 11.94
CA THR A 388 -39.03 -10.28 10.92
C THR A 388 -37.96 -11.37 11.02
N ARG A 389 -37.50 -11.71 12.24
CA ARG A 389 -36.53 -12.79 12.49
C ARG A 389 -37.11 -14.19 12.21
N LEU A 390 -38.34 -14.46 12.63
CA LEU A 390 -38.97 -15.79 12.54
C LEU A 390 -39.41 -16.17 11.12
N GLN A 391 -39.88 -15.20 10.33
CA GLN A 391 -40.54 -15.46 9.05
C GLN A 391 -39.81 -14.82 7.86
N GLY A 392 -38.92 -13.85 8.08
CA GLY A 392 -38.32 -13.07 7.01
C GLY A 392 -39.39 -12.52 6.05
N LYS A 393 -39.21 -12.74 4.74
CA LYS A 393 -40.15 -12.27 3.71
C LYS A 393 -41.59 -12.78 3.88
N LYS A 394 -41.80 -13.92 4.56
CA LYS A 394 -43.16 -14.44 4.80
C LYS A 394 -43.98 -13.55 5.75
N ALA A 395 -43.34 -12.68 6.54
CA ALA A 395 -44.02 -11.70 7.37
C ALA A 395 -44.54 -10.48 6.58
N VAL A 396 -44.11 -10.27 5.33
CA VAL A 396 -44.42 -9.04 4.59
C VAL A 396 -45.93 -8.76 4.48
N PRO A 397 -46.80 -9.71 4.10
CA PRO A 397 -48.24 -9.42 4.00
C PRO A 397 -48.84 -8.95 5.32
N VAL A 398 -48.51 -9.60 6.44
CA VAL A 398 -49.06 -9.23 7.75
C VAL A 398 -48.51 -7.90 8.26
N LEU A 399 -47.25 -7.59 7.96
CA LEU A 399 -46.65 -6.30 8.30
C LEU A 399 -47.20 -5.16 7.44
N ILE A 400 -47.53 -5.39 6.16
CA ILE A 400 -48.23 -4.40 5.32
C ILE A 400 -49.61 -4.10 5.92
N ASP A 401 -50.36 -5.13 6.29
CA ASP A 401 -51.69 -4.96 6.89
C ASP A 401 -51.61 -4.31 8.28
N HIS A 402 -50.54 -4.56 9.04
CA HIS A 402 -50.29 -3.88 10.31
C HIS A 402 -49.97 -2.39 10.09
N LEU A 403 -49.10 -2.05 9.13
CA LEU A 403 -48.80 -0.65 8.79
C LEU A 403 -50.05 0.11 8.33
N GLU A 404 -50.96 -0.51 7.56
CA GLU A 404 -52.21 0.12 7.11
C GLU A 404 -53.09 0.62 8.27
N LYS A 405 -53.04 -0.02 9.45
CA LYS A 405 -53.78 0.43 10.65
C LYS A 405 -53.27 1.75 11.21
N GLY A 406 -52.06 2.17 10.84
CA GLY A 406 -51.44 3.43 11.26
C GLY A 406 -50.86 3.45 12.66
N THR A 407 -50.83 2.31 13.36
CA THR A 407 -50.11 2.12 14.62
C THR A 407 -48.66 1.71 14.33
N ASP A 408 -47.70 2.19 15.15
CA ASP A 408 -46.29 1.74 15.11
C ASP A 408 -45.64 1.85 13.70
N ALA A 409 -46.01 2.91 12.98
CA ALA A 409 -45.72 3.06 11.56
C ALA A 409 -44.21 3.06 11.23
N GLU A 410 -43.38 3.71 12.04
CA GLU A 410 -41.94 3.75 11.83
C GLU A 410 -41.26 2.40 12.06
N ALA A 411 -41.61 1.69 13.15
CA ALA A 411 -41.09 0.35 13.43
C ALA A 411 -41.46 -0.63 12.30
N THR A 412 -42.72 -0.59 11.85
CA THR A 412 -43.21 -1.45 10.77
C THR A 412 -42.57 -1.09 9.43
N LYS A 413 -42.40 0.20 9.11
CA LYS A 413 -41.71 0.68 7.91
C LYS A 413 -40.26 0.19 7.89
N LEU A 414 -39.53 0.29 9.00
CA LEU A 414 -38.15 -0.16 9.10
C LEU A 414 -38.05 -1.66 8.85
N ALA A 415 -38.89 -2.46 9.51
CA ALA A 415 -38.97 -3.90 9.29
C ALA A 415 -39.28 -4.23 7.82
N LEU A 416 -40.31 -3.61 7.24
CA LEU A 416 -40.67 -3.81 5.84
C LEU A 416 -39.53 -3.43 4.89
N SER A 417 -38.84 -2.31 5.10
CA SER A 417 -37.76 -1.84 4.21
C SER A 417 -36.60 -2.85 4.05
N GLN A 418 -36.38 -3.68 5.07
CA GLN A 418 -35.40 -4.76 5.06
C GLN A 418 -35.89 -6.00 4.31
N LEU A 419 -37.21 -6.25 4.34
CA LEU A 419 -37.84 -7.46 3.81
C LEU A 419 -38.34 -7.33 2.36
N ILE A 420 -38.89 -6.17 1.99
CA ILE A 420 -39.58 -5.99 0.71
C ILE A 420 -38.63 -6.01 -0.47
N ASP A 421 -39.10 -6.59 -1.57
CA ASP A 421 -38.49 -6.56 -2.90
C ASP A 421 -39.57 -6.20 -3.95
N ARG A 422 -39.21 -6.30 -5.25
CA ARG A 422 -40.11 -5.89 -6.34
C ARG A 422 -41.45 -6.63 -6.36
N GLU A 423 -41.51 -7.89 -5.93
CA GLU A 423 -42.75 -8.69 -5.94
C GLU A 423 -43.76 -8.20 -4.89
N HIS A 424 -43.26 -7.58 -3.82
CA HIS A 424 -44.06 -7.05 -2.73
C HIS A 424 -44.55 -5.62 -2.96
N LEU A 425 -44.16 -4.98 -4.07
CA LEU A 425 -44.50 -3.56 -4.28
C LEU A 425 -45.93 -3.33 -4.73
N ALA A 426 -46.55 -4.27 -5.45
CA ALA A 426 -47.95 -4.14 -5.83
C ALA A 426 -48.89 -4.00 -4.61
N PRO A 427 -48.80 -4.86 -3.57
CA PRO A 427 -49.62 -4.67 -2.37
C PRO A 427 -49.25 -3.40 -1.59
N VAL A 428 -47.97 -3.02 -1.52
CA VAL A 428 -47.53 -1.74 -0.93
C VAL A 428 -48.18 -0.54 -1.64
N ALA A 429 -48.13 -0.52 -2.97
CA ALA A 429 -48.69 0.57 -3.78
C ALA A 429 -50.22 0.64 -3.72
N ALA A 430 -50.90 -0.51 -3.56
CA ALA A 430 -52.35 -0.53 -3.37
C ALA A 430 -52.79 0.26 -2.13
N ARG A 431 -51.97 0.27 -1.06
CA ARG A 431 -52.25 1.00 0.19
C ARG A 431 -52.13 2.52 0.07
N LEU A 432 -51.54 3.04 -1.01
CA LEU A 432 -51.56 4.48 -1.28
C LEU A 432 -52.99 5.02 -1.48
N LYS A 433 -53.94 4.18 -1.92
CA LYS A 433 -55.34 4.58 -2.14
C LYS A 433 -56.21 4.50 -0.89
N THR A 434 -55.82 3.69 0.10
CA THR A 434 -56.63 3.39 1.29
C THR A 434 -56.13 4.08 2.56
N THR A 435 -54.94 4.66 2.54
CA THR A 435 -54.30 5.30 3.69
C THR A 435 -54.24 6.82 3.56
N SER A 436 -53.81 7.53 4.61
CA SER A 436 -53.60 8.98 4.59
C SER A 436 -52.51 9.41 5.59
N GLY A 437 -52.01 10.63 5.45
CA GLY A 437 -51.07 11.25 6.38
C GLY A 437 -49.76 10.48 6.53
N ALA A 438 -49.33 10.27 7.78
CA ALA A 438 -48.06 9.59 8.11
C ALA A 438 -48.02 8.14 7.61
N THR A 439 -49.15 7.44 7.63
CA THR A 439 -49.23 6.05 7.13
C THR A 439 -49.00 5.98 5.63
N LYS A 440 -49.61 6.89 4.86
CA LYS A 440 -49.38 6.94 3.40
C LYS A 440 -47.93 7.35 3.09
N ALA A 441 -47.37 8.30 3.84
CA ALA A 441 -45.97 8.70 3.71
C ALA A 441 -45.01 7.51 3.91
N ALA A 442 -45.26 6.64 4.90
CA ALA A 442 -44.48 5.42 5.10
C ALA A 442 -44.54 4.45 3.90
N PHE A 443 -45.71 4.31 3.25
CA PHE A 443 -45.82 3.52 2.02
C PHE A 443 -45.09 4.16 0.83
N ILE A 444 -45.07 5.49 0.72
CA ILE A 444 -44.28 6.21 -0.29
C ILE A 444 -42.78 5.91 -0.12
N ASP A 445 -42.28 5.97 1.13
CA ASP A 445 -40.88 5.66 1.45
C ASP A 445 -40.50 4.23 1.02
N LEU A 446 -41.38 3.25 1.29
CA LEU A 446 -41.18 1.85 0.91
C LEU A 446 -41.11 1.67 -0.62
N ILE A 447 -41.97 2.37 -1.36
CA ILE A 447 -41.93 2.39 -2.84
C ILE A 447 -40.61 3.00 -3.31
N ALA A 448 -40.21 4.14 -2.76
CA ALA A 448 -38.96 4.82 -3.12
C ALA A 448 -37.74 3.94 -2.90
N ALA A 449 -37.74 3.12 -1.84
CA ALA A 449 -36.63 2.26 -1.49
C ALA A 449 -36.41 1.09 -2.47
N LYS A 450 -37.46 0.57 -3.15
CA LYS A 450 -37.37 -0.70 -3.89
C LYS A 450 -37.93 -0.70 -5.31
N SER A 451 -38.69 0.32 -5.72
CA SER A 451 -39.45 0.27 -6.98
C SER A 451 -38.66 0.52 -8.26
N GLY A 452 -37.46 1.08 -8.17
CA GLY A 452 -36.87 1.70 -9.35
C GLY A 452 -37.86 2.73 -9.89
N ASN A 453 -38.20 2.66 -11.18
CA ASN A 453 -39.10 3.63 -11.83
C ASN A 453 -40.57 3.19 -11.96
N GLY A 454 -40.97 2.06 -11.37
CA GLY A 454 -42.27 1.43 -11.63
C GLY A 454 -43.52 2.22 -11.17
N TYR A 455 -43.39 3.07 -10.15
CA TYR A 455 -44.51 3.83 -9.55
C TYR A 455 -44.30 5.35 -9.60
N PHE A 456 -43.53 5.81 -10.60
CA PHE A 456 -43.21 7.23 -10.75
C PHE A 456 -44.46 8.11 -10.83
N SER A 457 -45.45 7.72 -11.63
CA SER A 457 -46.65 8.52 -11.87
C SER A 457 -47.52 8.66 -10.62
N GLU A 458 -47.64 7.59 -9.85
CA GLU A 458 -48.40 7.52 -8.60
C GLU A 458 -47.76 8.42 -7.54
N VAL A 459 -46.44 8.34 -7.38
CA VAL A 459 -45.71 9.20 -6.43
C VAL A 459 -45.68 10.66 -6.91
N LEU A 460 -45.52 10.91 -8.21
CA LEU A 460 -45.56 12.27 -8.77
C LEU A 460 -46.90 12.95 -8.47
N ALA A 461 -48.03 12.25 -8.61
CA ALA A 461 -49.34 12.79 -8.30
C ALA A 461 -49.48 13.24 -6.83
N LEU A 462 -48.80 12.53 -5.91
CA LEU A 462 -48.82 12.83 -4.47
C LEU A 462 -48.01 14.08 -4.08
N THR A 463 -47.16 14.61 -4.96
CA THR A 463 -46.53 15.93 -4.74
C THR A 463 -47.55 17.06 -4.63
N GLY A 464 -48.74 16.89 -5.24
CA GLY A 464 -49.88 17.80 -5.11
C GLY A 464 -50.81 17.51 -3.94
N SER A 465 -50.46 16.59 -3.03
CA SER A 465 -51.30 16.28 -1.87
C SER A 465 -51.44 17.50 -0.94
N LYS A 466 -52.63 17.66 -0.37
CA LYS A 466 -52.90 18.69 0.65
C LYS A 466 -52.30 18.33 2.01
N ASP A 467 -51.97 17.06 2.23
CA ASP A 467 -51.28 16.62 3.44
C ASP A 467 -49.76 16.84 3.27
N GLU A 468 -49.17 17.56 4.22
CA GLU A 468 -47.75 17.93 4.16
C GLU A 468 -46.82 16.73 4.32
N LYS A 469 -47.21 15.71 5.10
CA LYS A 469 -46.39 14.49 5.27
C LYS A 469 -46.35 13.69 3.98
N GLU A 470 -47.49 13.59 3.30
CA GLU A 470 -47.60 12.90 2.00
C GLU A 470 -46.78 13.60 0.91
N SER A 471 -46.97 14.91 0.75
CA SER A 471 -46.28 15.70 -0.29
C SER A 471 -44.77 15.75 -0.06
N THR A 472 -44.32 15.90 1.19
CA THR A 472 -42.89 15.88 1.56
C THR A 472 -42.25 14.53 1.22
N ALA A 473 -42.91 13.42 1.60
CA ALA A 473 -42.42 12.08 1.29
C ALA A 473 -42.38 11.83 -0.23
N ALA A 474 -43.38 12.32 -0.98
CA ALA A 474 -43.42 12.23 -2.43
C ALA A 474 -42.23 12.97 -3.09
N PHE A 475 -41.95 14.21 -2.70
CA PHE A 475 -40.79 14.96 -3.22
C PHE A 475 -39.47 14.24 -2.91
N ALA A 476 -39.29 13.74 -1.69
CA ALA A 476 -38.09 13.00 -1.30
C ALA A 476 -37.92 11.67 -2.07
N ALA A 477 -39.04 11.00 -2.38
CA ALA A 477 -39.07 9.75 -3.11
C ALA A 477 -38.66 9.89 -4.58
N LEU A 478 -39.01 11.02 -5.22
CA LEU A 478 -38.81 11.23 -6.67
C LEU A 478 -37.39 10.95 -7.13
N LYS A 479 -36.35 11.34 -6.37
CA LYS A 479 -34.95 11.10 -6.77
C LYS A 479 -34.60 9.62 -6.94
N ASN A 480 -35.23 8.74 -6.18
CA ASN A 480 -34.94 7.30 -6.19
C ASN A 480 -35.72 6.56 -7.28
N ILE A 481 -36.80 7.18 -7.80
CA ILE A 481 -37.72 6.54 -8.74
C ILE A 481 -37.76 7.20 -10.12
N SER A 482 -36.96 8.23 -10.33
CA SER A 482 -36.90 8.97 -11.59
C SER A 482 -35.98 8.28 -12.60
N CYS A 483 -36.31 8.40 -13.89
CA CYS A 483 -35.43 8.01 -14.99
C CYS A 483 -35.61 8.95 -16.19
N GLU A 484 -34.76 8.80 -17.21
CA GLU A 484 -34.75 9.67 -18.41
C GLU A 484 -36.14 9.85 -19.07
N LYS A 485 -36.96 8.79 -19.07
CA LYS A 485 -38.32 8.81 -19.65
C LYS A 485 -39.24 9.84 -18.96
N ASN A 486 -38.96 10.15 -17.71
CA ASN A 486 -39.77 11.03 -16.87
C ASN A 486 -39.24 12.47 -16.82
N LEU A 487 -38.12 12.76 -17.51
CA LEU A 487 -37.42 14.03 -17.40
C LEU A 487 -38.29 15.25 -17.78
N ASP A 488 -39.16 15.14 -18.79
CA ASP A 488 -40.05 16.25 -19.17
C ASP A 488 -41.06 16.60 -18.06
N ALA A 489 -41.57 15.59 -17.36
CA ALA A 489 -42.48 15.78 -16.23
C ALA A 489 -41.76 16.41 -15.03
N LEU A 490 -40.52 16.01 -14.78
CA LEU A 490 -39.68 16.56 -13.71
C LEU A 490 -39.23 17.99 -14.00
N ILE A 491 -38.90 18.32 -15.26
CA ILE A 491 -38.58 19.70 -15.67
C ILE A 491 -39.80 20.59 -15.46
N LYS A 492 -40.99 20.14 -15.87
CA LYS A 492 -42.23 20.87 -15.61
C LYS A 492 -42.47 21.08 -14.11
N LEU A 493 -42.33 20.01 -13.32
CA LEU A 493 -42.45 20.10 -11.86
C LEU A 493 -41.43 21.07 -11.27
N LEU A 494 -40.18 21.07 -11.75
CA LEU A 494 -39.13 21.97 -11.28
C LEU A 494 -39.49 23.43 -11.52
N LEU A 495 -40.11 23.74 -12.66
CA LEU A 495 -40.54 25.09 -13.00
C LEU A 495 -41.79 25.52 -12.21
N ASP A 496 -42.66 24.58 -11.84
CA ASP A 496 -43.92 24.87 -11.14
C ASP A 496 -43.79 24.82 -9.60
N ALA A 497 -42.77 24.14 -9.06
CA ALA A 497 -42.59 23.90 -7.62
C ALA A 497 -42.45 25.19 -6.79
N ASN A 498 -42.89 25.11 -5.53
CA ASN A 498 -42.65 26.15 -4.52
C ASN A 498 -41.17 26.16 -4.11
N GLU A 499 -40.68 27.30 -3.62
CA GLU A 499 -39.26 27.46 -3.25
C GLU A 499 -38.76 26.40 -2.26
N LYS A 500 -39.59 25.97 -1.31
CA LYS A 500 -39.23 24.92 -0.33
C LYS A 500 -38.98 23.54 -0.96
N ASP A 501 -39.59 23.26 -2.11
CA ASP A 501 -39.58 21.94 -2.76
C ASP A 501 -38.54 21.85 -3.89
N VAL A 502 -38.08 22.99 -4.41
CA VAL A 502 -37.12 23.08 -5.53
C VAL A 502 -35.89 22.18 -5.33
N PRO A 503 -35.22 22.13 -4.16
CA PRO A 503 -34.03 21.28 -3.99
C PRO A 503 -34.32 19.79 -4.20
N GLN A 504 -35.46 19.28 -3.72
CA GLN A 504 -35.82 17.87 -3.91
C GLN A 504 -36.13 17.56 -5.38
N VAL A 505 -36.80 18.49 -6.06
CA VAL A 505 -37.08 18.32 -7.50
C VAL A 505 -35.80 18.40 -8.32
N GLN A 506 -34.86 19.29 -7.99
CA GLN A 506 -33.54 19.35 -8.61
C GLN A 506 -32.80 18.02 -8.49
N MET A 507 -32.79 17.40 -7.31
CA MET A 507 -32.19 16.07 -7.12
C MET A 507 -32.87 15.01 -8.01
N ALA A 508 -34.19 15.07 -8.17
CA ALA A 508 -34.91 14.15 -9.05
C ALA A 508 -34.61 14.37 -10.53
N VAL A 509 -34.53 15.63 -10.98
CA VAL A 509 -34.13 16.00 -12.34
C VAL A 509 -32.71 15.51 -12.63
N VAL A 510 -31.76 15.74 -11.70
CA VAL A 510 -30.39 15.24 -11.81
C VAL A 510 -30.38 13.71 -11.90
N ALA A 511 -31.10 13.01 -11.03
CA ALA A 511 -31.18 11.55 -11.08
C ALA A 511 -31.73 11.02 -12.42
N ALA A 512 -32.65 11.74 -13.06
CA ALA A 512 -33.19 11.37 -14.36
C ALA A 512 -32.29 11.71 -15.55
N ALA A 513 -31.52 12.79 -15.47
CA ALA A 513 -30.73 13.33 -16.59
C ALA A 513 -29.25 12.91 -16.56
N LYS A 514 -28.71 12.62 -15.39
CA LYS A 514 -27.29 12.30 -15.21
C LYS A 514 -26.92 11.01 -15.93
N GLY A 515 -25.84 11.06 -16.72
CA GLY A 515 -25.37 9.94 -17.53
C GLY A 515 -26.02 9.83 -18.92
N THR A 516 -27.02 10.67 -19.23
CA THR A 516 -27.61 10.73 -20.58
C THR A 516 -26.75 11.61 -21.48
N LYS A 517 -26.07 11.01 -22.47
CA LYS A 517 -25.19 11.73 -23.41
C LYS A 517 -25.87 12.91 -24.11
N THR A 518 -27.14 12.76 -24.48
CA THR A 518 -27.90 13.84 -25.15
C THR A 518 -28.04 15.08 -24.27
N GLU A 519 -28.19 14.92 -22.94
CA GLU A 519 -28.32 16.04 -22.00
C GLU A 519 -27.02 16.84 -21.84
N GLN A 520 -25.87 16.31 -22.26
CA GLN A 520 -24.58 17.01 -22.28
C GLN A 520 -24.37 17.85 -23.55
N THR A 521 -25.31 17.83 -24.49
CA THR A 521 -25.26 18.57 -25.76
C THR A 521 -26.30 19.69 -25.79
N GLU A 522 -26.21 20.58 -26.78
CA GLU A 522 -27.21 21.64 -27.02
C GLU A 522 -28.65 21.13 -27.22
N ASN A 523 -28.82 19.85 -27.56
CA ASN A 523 -30.10 19.19 -27.77
C ASN A 523 -30.74 18.67 -26.47
N GLY A 524 -30.02 18.76 -25.34
CA GLY A 524 -30.51 18.38 -24.03
C GLY A 524 -31.82 19.09 -23.67
N LYS A 525 -32.75 18.35 -23.05
CA LYS A 525 -34.03 18.87 -22.58
C LYS A 525 -33.85 19.98 -21.57
N LEU A 526 -32.85 19.87 -20.68
CA LEU A 526 -32.55 20.91 -19.69
C LEU A 526 -32.09 22.22 -20.34
N LEU A 527 -31.14 22.15 -21.27
CA LEU A 527 -30.64 23.34 -21.97
C LEU A 527 -31.71 23.96 -22.88
N ARG A 528 -32.59 23.16 -23.50
CA ARG A 528 -33.75 23.68 -24.24
C ARG A 528 -34.76 24.38 -23.34
N ALA A 529 -35.08 23.81 -22.18
CA ALA A 529 -35.97 24.43 -21.20
C ALA A 529 -35.38 25.74 -20.62
N LEU A 530 -34.06 25.79 -20.44
CA LEU A 530 -33.35 26.99 -19.99
C LEU A 530 -33.50 28.17 -20.95
N LYS A 531 -33.58 27.93 -22.26
CA LYS A 531 -33.74 28.98 -23.29
C LYS A 531 -35.10 29.69 -23.22
N SER A 532 -36.16 29.00 -22.77
CA SER A 532 -37.54 29.51 -22.80
C SER A 532 -38.11 29.91 -21.44
N THR A 533 -37.51 29.46 -20.33
CA THR A 533 -38.02 29.71 -18.97
C THR A 533 -37.61 31.07 -18.40
N GLY A 534 -38.48 31.65 -17.58
CA GLY A 534 -38.16 32.80 -16.72
C GLY A 534 -37.47 32.42 -15.39
N LYS A 535 -37.45 31.13 -15.01
CA LYS A 535 -36.86 30.63 -13.75
C LYS A 535 -35.50 29.97 -14.00
N LYS A 536 -34.57 30.72 -14.58
CA LYS A 536 -33.30 30.19 -15.11
C LYS A 536 -32.41 29.59 -14.03
N GLU A 537 -32.39 30.20 -12.84
CA GLU A 537 -31.59 29.80 -11.69
C GLU A 537 -31.82 28.33 -11.30
N ARG A 538 -33.08 27.85 -11.40
CA ARG A 538 -33.45 26.47 -11.04
C ARG A 538 -32.75 25.43 -11.91
N ILE A 539 -32.48 25.75 -13.18
CA ILE A 539 -31.80 24.85 -14.12
C ILE A 539 -30.28 25.07 -14.07
N VAL A 540 -29.82 26.33 -14.04
CA VAL A 540 -28.37 26.65 -13.99
C VAL A 540 -27.69 25.96 -12.81
N ALA A 541 -28.33 25.94 -11.64
CA ALA A 541 -27.78 25.34 -10.42
C ALA A 541 -27.47 23.84 -10.52
N ILE A 542 -28.10 23.10 -11.44
CA ILE A 542 -27.94 21.64 -11.57
C ILE A 542 -27.11 21.20 -12.78
N LEU A 543 -26.75 22.12 -13.68
CA LEU A 543 -25.89 21.83 -14.81
C LEU A 543 -24.52 21.20 -14.45
N PRO A 544 -23.89 21.52 -13.30
CA PRO A 544 -22.64 20.87 -12.89
C PRO A 544 -22.76 19.36 -12.66
N GLU A 545 -23.95 18.85 -12.33
CA GLU A 545 -24.18 17.42 -12.15
C GLU A 545 -24.42 16.68 -13.47
N ILE A 546 -24.80 17.41 -14.52
CA ILE A 546 -25.01 16.87 -15.88
C ILE A 546 -23.68 16.81 -16.63
N GLY A 547 -22.87 17.86 -16.49
CA GLY A 547 -21.56 18.00 -17.14
C GLY A 547 -21.66 18.28 -18.65
N GLY A 548 -20.51 18.30 -19.30
CA GLY A 548 -20.36 18.56 -20.74
C GLY A 548 -20.02 20.02 -21.07
N ASP A 549 -19.27 20.20 -22.14
CA ASP A 549 -18.69 21.50 -22.53
C ASP A 549 -19.76 22.56 -22.80
N VAL A 550 -20.89 22.16 -23.41
CA VAL A 550 -22.01 23.09 -23.68
C VAL A 550 -22.62 23.61 -22.38
N ALA A 551 -22.78 22.74 -21.38
CA ALA A 551 -23.31 23.11 -20.08
C ALA A 551 -22.32 24.04 -19.33
N LEU A 552 -21.03 23.70 -19.35
CA LEU A 552 -19.98 24.52 -18.75
C LEU A 552 -19.89 25.91 -19.39
N GLN A 553 -19.89 25.98 -20.73
CA GLN A 553 -19.89 27.23 -21.46
C GLN A 553 -21.14 28.05 -21.13
N THR A 554 -22.32 27.40 -21.09
CA THR A 554 -23.58 28.07 -20.72
C THR A 554 -23.51 28.69 -19.34
N VAL A 555 -23.00 27.96 -18.33
CA VAL A 555 -22.84 28.50 -16.98
C VAL A 555 -21.82 29.65 -16.96
N THR A 556 -20.71 29.51 -17.68
CA THR A 556 -19.68 30.56 -17.81
C THR A 556 -20.26 31.83 -18.43
N ASP A 557 -21.04 31.71 -19.50
CA ASP A 557 -21.70 32.83 -20.18
C ASP A 557 -22.71 33.53 -19.26
N TYR A 558 -23.46 32.78 -18.45
CA TYR A 558 -24.36 33.37 -17.46
C TYR A 558 -23.59 34.13 -16.38
N PHE A 559 -22.45 33.62 -15.90
CA PHE A 559 -21.63 34.36 -14.95
C PHE A 559 -21.09 35.68 -15.54
N ASN A 560 -20.62 35.64 -16.79
CA ASN A 560 -20.03 36.79 -17.47
C ASN A 560 -21.07 37.85 -17.85
N ASN A 561 -22.25 37.45 -18.33
CA ASN A 561 -23.21 38.34 -18.97
C ASN A 561 -24.45 38.69 -18.13
N SER A 562 -24.66 38.05 -16.96
CA SER A 562 -25.83 38.33 -16.10
C SER A 562 -25.48 39.18 -14.87
N THR A 563 -26.51 39.58 -14.11
CA THR A 563 -26.40 40.37 -12.88
C THR A 563 -27.30 39.78 -11.78
N GLY A 564 -27.07 40.15 -10.51
CA GLY A 564 -27.95 39.76 -9.40
C GLY A 564 -27.91 38.27 -9.07
N SER A 565 -29.08 37.69 -8.74
CA SER A 565 -29.23 36.28 -8.34
C SER A 565 -28.69 35.31 -9.38
N LEU A 566 -28.98 35.55 -10.66
CA LEU A 566 -28.58 34.65 -11.74
C LEU A 566 -27.05 34.56 -11.88
N LYS A 567 -26.33 35.68 -11.70
CA LYS A 567 -24.86 35.68 -11.70
C LYS A 567 -24.31 34.90 -10.51
N ALA A 568 -24.90 35.07 -9.33
CA ALA A 568 -24.51 34.32 -8.14
C ALA A 568 -24.74 32.81 -8.31
N THR A 569 -25.91 32.39 -8.83
CA THR A 569 -26.21 30.99 -9.12
C THR A 569 -25.28 30.39 -10.17
N ALA A 570 -24.96 31.13 -11.24
CA ALA A 570 -23.99 30.68 -12.24
C ALA A 570 -22.59 30.50 -11.63
N PHE A 571 -22.16 31.41 -10.75
CA PHE A 571 -20.89 31.25 -10.05
C PHE A 571 -20.89 30.03 -9.10
N GLU A 572 -21.95 29.84 -8.32
CA GLU A 572 -22.11 28.67 -7.46
C GLU A 572 -22.07 27.37 -8.28
N ALA A 573 -22.69 27.35 -9.45
CA ALA A 573 -22.62 26.24 -10.39
C ALA A 573 -21.17 26.00 -10.88
N LEU A 574 -20.43 27.03 -11.30
CA LEU A 574 -19.01 26.89 -11.69
C LEU A 574 -18.16 26.30 -10.57
N THR A 575 -18.30 26.81 -9.34
CA THR A 575 -17.52 26.33 -8.19
C THR A 575 -17.88 24.90 -7.77
N SER A 576 -19.11 24.47 -8.06
CA SER A 576 -19.61 23.11 -7.80
C SER A 576 -19.22 22.09 -8.87
N TRP A 577 -18.57 22.52 -9.95
CA TRP A 577 -18.08 21.62 -10.99
C TRP A 577 -17.03 20.66 -10.41
N LYS A 578 -17.19 19.37 -10.73
CA LYS A 578 -16.47 18.29 -10.04
C LYS A 578 -15.10 18.00 -10.65
N ASP A 579 -15.01 18.04 -11.96
CA ASP A 579 -13.80 17.72 -12.71
C ASP A 579 -13.02 18.97 -13.15
N TYR A 580 -11.87 18.73 -13.76
CA TYR A 580 -10.91 19.74 -14.19
C TYR A 580 -11.38 20.60 -15.38
N SER A 581 -12.49 20.25 -16.05
CA SER A 581 -12.95 21.00 -17.24
C SER A 581 -13.26 22.47 -16.93
N ALA A 582 -13.71 22.78 -15.72
CA ALA A 582 -14.01 24.14 -15.30
C ALA A 582 -12.79 24.94 -14.83
N ALA A 583 -11.58 24.35 -14.81
CA ALA A 583 -10.39 25.02 -14.31
C ALA A 583 -10.06 26.29 -15.12
N ALA A 584 -10.23 26.27 -16.45
CA ALA A 584 -10.02 27.46 -17.28
C ALA A 584 -10.98 28.61 -16.89
N SER A 585 -12.29 28.32 -16.79
CA SER A 585 -13.28 29.31 -16.37
C SER A 585 -13.01 29.83 -14.95
N LEU A 586 -12.62 28.95 -14.00
CA LEU A 586 -12.28 29.36 -12.63
C LEU A 586 -11.03 30.21 -12.57
N TYR A 587 -10.02 29.91 -13.39
CA TYR A 587 -8.82 30.75 -13.54
C TYR A 587 -9.20 32.14 -14.04
N GLU A 588 -9.97 32.24 -15.13
CA GLU A 588 -10.43 33.52 -15.69
C GLU A 588 -11.23 34.33 -14.66
N VAL A 589 -12.07 33.68 -13.85
CA VAL A 589 -12.81 34.36 -12.78
C VAL A 589 -11.86 34.88 -11.70
N ALA A 590 -10.86 34.10 -11.28
CA ALA A 590 -9.89 34.52 -10.28
C ALA A 590 -9.04 35.71 -10.76
N GLU A 591 -8.65 35.69 -12.03
CA GLU A 591 -7.90 36.75 -12.70
C GLU A 591 -8.72 38.05 -12.79
N ASN A 592 -9.94 37.96 -13.33
CA ASN A 592 -10.72 39.14 -13.73
C ASN A 592 -11.69 39.66 -12.67
N SER A 593 -11.98 38.91 -11.60
CA SER A 593 -12.88 39.32 -10.52
C SER A 593 -12.12 39.79 -9.28
N THR A 594 -12.82 40.38 -8.31
CA THR A 594 -12.27 40.78 -7.00
C THR A 594 -13.13 40.25 -5.85
N GLY A 595 -12.65 40.38 -4.61
CA GLY A 595 -13.41 40.00 -3.41
C GLY A 595 -13.74 38.51 -3.37
N GLU A 596 -15.00 38.19 -3.01
CA GLU A 596 -15.44 36.82 -2.78
C GLU A 596 -15.39 35.94 -4.03
N TYR A 597 -15.69 36.48 -5.22
CA TYR A 597 -15.60 35.73 -6.47
C TYR A 597 -14.17 35.28 -6.76
N ARG A 598 -13.18 36.16 -6.57
CA ARG A 598 -11.76 35.79 -6.73
C ARG A 598 -11.37 34.69 -5.74
N ALA A 599 -11.63 34.88 -4.45
CA ALA A 599 -11.21 33.95 -3.40
C ALA A 599 -11.83 32.55 -3.58
N LYS A 600 -13.13 32.48 -3.90
CA LYS A 600 -13.82 31.20 -4.15
C LYS A 600 -13.39 30.54 -5.47
N ALA A 601 -13.14 31.32 -6.53
CA ALA A 601 -12.64 30.78 -7.79
C ALA A 601 -11.23 30.22 -7.63
N PHE A 602 -10.34 30.96 -6.96
CA PHE A 602 -8.97 30.54 -6.64
C PHE A 602 -8.93 29.21 -5.89
N SER A 603 -9.66 29.11 -4.77
CA SER A 603 -9.66 27.89 -3.94
C SER A 603 -10.27 26.68 -4.67
N ASN A 604 -11.30 26.89 -5.52
CA ASN A 604 -11.86 25.81 -6.34
C ASN A 604 -10.96 25.41 -7.51
N PHE A 605 -10.24 26.35 -8.12
CA PHE A 605 -9.21 26.05 -9.12
C PHE A 605 -8.14 25.14 -8.51
N VAL A 606 -7.58 25.53 -7.35
CA VAL A 606 -6.58 24.71 -6.65
C VAL A 606 -7.13 23.33 -6.27
N ARG A 607 -8.39 23.25 -5.82
CA ARG A 607 -9.07 21.99 -5.55
C ARG A 607 -9.15 21.11 -6.80
N GLN A 608 -9.56 21.66 -7.94
CA GLN A 608 -9.70 20.92 -9.20
C GLN A 608 -8.36 20.43 -9.74
N VAL A 609 -7.34 21.28 -9.77
CA VAL A 609 -5.96 20.89 -10.17
C VAL A 609 -5.46 19.74 -9.29
N ARG A 610 -5.68 19.81 -7.98
CA ARG A 610 -5.25 18.77 -7.03
C ARG A 610 -5.89 17.41 -7.32
N SER A 611 -7.18 17.39 -7.64
CA SER A 611 -7.92 16.15 -7.98
C SER A 611 -7.77 15.71 -9.43
N ALA A 612 -7.17 16.53 -10.29
CA ALA A 612 -7.04 16.23 -11.71
C ALA A 612 -6.03 15.10 -11.96
N ASN A 613 -6.32 14.28 -12.97
CA ASN A 613 -5.39 13.29 -13.50
C ASN A 613 -4.41 13.97 -14.47
N LEU A 614 -3.57 14.85 -13.92
CA LEU A 614 -2.51 15.55 -14.65
C LEU A 614 -1.15 15.10 -14.09
N PRO A 615 -0.11 15.05 -14.93
CA PRO A 615 1.27 14.87 -14.47
C PRO A 615 1.68 15.99 -13.49
N ASP A 616 2.63 15.68 -12.61
CA ASP A 616 3.05 16.61 -11.57
C ASP A 616 3.66 17.90 -12.13
N ASP A 617 4.41 17.82 -13.24
CA ASP A 617 4.95 18.99 -13.94
C ASP A 617 3.81 19.91 -14.41
N GLN A 618 2.76 19.34 -15.00
CA GLN A 618 1.60 20.13 -15.43
C GLN A 618 0.85 20.74 -14.24
N LYS A 619 0.69 20.01 -13.12
CA LYS A 619 0.09 20.56 -11.90
C LYS A 619 0.90 21.73 -11.34
N LEU A 620 2.23 21.61 -11.33
CA LEU A 620 3.12 22.68 -10.89
C LEU A 620 2.91 23.93 -11.75
N LEU A 621 2.86 23.79 -13.08
CA LEU A 621 2.58 24.91 -13.98
C LEU A 621 1.24 25.59 -13.67
N GLN A 622 0.17 24.82 -13.43
CA GLN A 622 -1.14 25.38 -13.05
C GLN A 622 -1.09 26.11 -11.69
N TYR A 623 -0.40 25.55 -10.70
CA TYR A 623 -0.24 26.20 -9.40
C TYR A 623 0.59 27.49 -9.47
N ARG A 624 1.65 27.51 -10.29
CA ARG A 624 2.43 28.73 -10.56
C ARG A 624 1.58 29.77 -11.29
N LYS A 625 0.73 29.34 -12.23
CA LYS A 625 -0.17 30.21 -13.00
C LYS A 625 -1.21 30.91 -12.12
N ILE A 626 -1.81 30.20 -11.15
CA ILE A 626 -2.83 30.81 -10.26
C ILE A 626 -2.23 31.61 -9.10
N MET A 627 -1.00 31.31 -8.65
CA MET A 627 -0.37 31.92 -7.46
C MET A 627 -0.43 33.47 -7.41
N PRO A 628 -0.23 34.22 -8.52
CA PRO A 628 -0.31 35.69 -8.50
C PRO A 628 -1.69 36.25 -8.08
N PHE A 629 -2.74 35.43 -8.15
CA PHE A 629 -4.12 35.83 -7.80
C PHE A 629 -4.52 35.46 -6.37
N ALA A 630 -3.58 34.97 -5.56
CA ALA A 630 -3.80 34.70 -4.14
C ALA A 630 -4.15 36.00 -3.40
N SER A 631 -5.23 35.98 -2.60
CA SER A 631 -5.72 37.17 -1.88
C SER A 631 -4.98 37.42 -0.55
N GLY A 632 -4.09 36.50 -0.14
CA GLY A 632 -3.26 36.63 1.06
C GLY A 632 -2.55 35.32 1.42
N ALA A 633 -1.94 35.28 2.60
CA ALA A 633 -1.11 34.14 3.04
C ALA A 633 -1.87 32.82 3.15
N ALA A 634 -3.17 32.83 3.43
CA ALA A 634 -3.98 31.61 3.48
C ALA A 634 -4.07 30.92 2.10
N ASP A 635 -4.32 31.71 1.05
CA ASP A 635 -4.36 31.24 -0.34
C ASP A 635 -2.97 30.75 -0.80
N GLN A 636 -1.92 31.49 -0.44
CA GLN A 636 -0.53 31.09 -0.74
C GLN A 636 -0.17 29.77 -0.06
N LYS A 637 -0.54 29.59 1.22
CA LYS A 637 -0.34 28.32 1.95
C LYS A 637 -1.10 27.16 1.32
N LEU A 638 -2.31 27.40 0.81
CA LEU A 638 -3.10 26.38 0.10
C LEU A 638 -2.33 25.87 -1.13
N VAL A 639 -1.78 26.77 -1.94
CA VAL A 639 -0.99 26.42 -3.14
C VAL A 639 0.35 25.77 -2.75
N ILE A 640 1.09 26.32 -1.78
CA ILE A 640 2.36 25.75 -1.29
C ILE A 640 2.17 24.30 -0.81
N ASN A 641 1.12 24.05 -0.02
CA ASN A 641 0.80 22.69 0.43
C ASN A 641 0.46 21.76 -0.73
N ALA A 642 -0.24 22.25 -1.75
CA ALA A 642 -0.57 21.47 -2.93
C ALA A 642 0.67 21.11 -3.76
N ILE A 643 1.61 22.05 -3.90
CA ILE A 643 2.92 21.82 -4.54
C ILE A 643 3.77 20.82 -3.75
N GLY A 644 3.68 20.82 -2.42
CA GLY A 644 4.36 19.85 -1.56
C GLY A 644 3.98 18.38 -1.81
N GLY A 645 2.91 18.12 -2.56
CA GLY A 645 2.52 16.78 -3.01
C GLY A 645 3.02 16.40 -4.41
N LEU A 646 3.80 17.27 -5.09
CA LEU A 646 4.27 17.06 -6.46
C LEU A 646 5.75 16.64 -6.47
N LYS A 647 6.08 15.46 -7.00
CA LYS A 647 7.43 14.89 -7.02
C LYS A 647 8.22 15.33 -8.23
N THR A 648 8.46 16.64 -8.33
CA THR A 648 9.27 17.23 -9.41
C THR A 648 10.40 18.08 -8.84
N PHE A 649 11.53 18.13 -9.54
CA PHE A 649 12.67 18.96 -9.12
C PHE A 649 12.30 20.45 -9.10
N LEU A 650 11.49 20.91 -10.07
CA LEU A 650 11.05 22.30 -10.14
C LEU A 650 10.10 22.69 -8.99
N SER A 651 9.41 21.74 -8.36
CA SER A 651 8.67 22.02 -7.13
C SER A 651 9.61 22.49 -6.02
N LEU A 652 10.79 21.87 -5.86
CA LEU A 652 11.80 22.30 -4.87
C LEU A 652 12.32 23.71 -5.18
N VAL A 653 12.67 23.95 -6.45
CA VAL A 653 13.16 25.25 -6.93
C VAL A 653 12.14 26.34 -6.69
N TYR A 654 10.88 26.11 -7.06
CA TYR A 654 9.82 27.08 -6.89
C TYR A 654 9.48 27.32 -5.42
N LEU A 655 9.53 26.29 -4.57
CA LEU A 655 9.24 26.42 -3.15
C LEU A 655 10.33 27.19 -2.37
N GLU A 656 11.58 27.19 -2.84
CA GLU A 656 12.71 27.87 -2.16
C GLU A 656 12.41 29.34 -1.85
N GLN A 657 11.76 30.05 -2.78
CA GLN A 657 11.48 31.49 -2.65
C GLN A 657 10.57 31.84 -1.46
N PHE A 658 9.78 30.87 -0.95
CA PHE A 658 8.86 31.09 0.17
C PHE A 658 9.51 30.84 1.53
N LEU A 659 10.74 30.32 1.58
CA LEU A 659 11.49 30.12 2.82
C LEU A 659 11.90 31.45 3.49
N ASP A 660 12.00 32.53 2.72
CA ASP A 660 12.34 33.87 3.23
C ASP A 660 11.12 34.66 3.72
N ASN A 661 9.91 34.15 3.52
CA ASN A 661 8.69 34.80 3.98
C ASN A 661 8.25 34.25 5.34
N ASN A 662 8.30 35.09 6.38
CA ASN A 662 8.00 34.68 7.75
C ASN A 662 6.63 34.02 7.95
N GLU A 663 5.61 34.42 7.19
CA GLU A 663 4.26 33.83 7.30
C GLU A 663 4.14 32.48 6.59
N LEU A 664 4.98 32.22 5.57
CA LEU A 664 4.90 31.05 4.68
C LEU A 664 6.01 30.02 4.96
N GLN A 665 7.12 30.42 5.59
CA GLN A 665 8.35 29.63 5.72
C GLN A 665 8.12 28.24 6.32
N GLN A 666 7.24 28.09 7.32
CA GLN A 666 6.93 26.78 7.93
C GLN A 666 6.21 25.85 6.96
N THR A 667 5.26 26.38 6.19
CA THR A 667 4.49 25.63 5.20
C THR A 667 5.38 25.24 4.02
N ALA A 668 6.23 26.17 3.56
CA ALA A 668 7.20 25.92 2.50
C ALA A 668 8.25 24.89 2.92
N ALA A 669 8.77 24.98 4.15
CA ALA A 669 9.74 24.03 4.67
C ALA A 669 9.21 22.59 4.70
N ARG A 670 7.97 22.39 5.18
CA ARG A 670 7.31 21.07 5.13
C ARG A 670 7.01 20.60 3.71
N ALA A 671 6.64 21.50 2.80
CA ALA A 671 6.43 21.16 1.39
C ALA A 671 7.74 20.70 0.73
N ILE A 672 8.85 21.42 0.93
CA ILE A 672 10.18 21.06 0.42
C ILE A 672 10.61 19.70 0.96
N MET A 673 10.45 19.46 2.27
CA MET A 673 10.76 18.17 2.88
C MET A 673 10.01 17.03 2.19
N LYS A 674 8.69 17.16 1.99
CA LYS A 674 7.87 16.12 1.34
C LYS A 674 8.30 15.84 -0.10
N VAL A 675 8.66 16.88 -0.85
CA VAL A 675 9.12 16.74 -2.24
C VAL A 675 10.50 16.09 -2.28
N ALA A 676 11.43 16.50 -1.42
CA ALA A 676 12.83 16.08 -1.45
C ALA A 676 13.05 14.66 -0.90
N LEU A 677 12.38 14.31 0.20
CA LEU A 677 12.58 13.03 0.88
C LEU A 677 11.97 11.85 0.09
N PRO A 678 12.50 10.63 0.29
CA PRO A 678 11.93 9.43 -0.30
C PRO A 678 10.47 9.20 0.12
N ASP A 679 9.73 8.53 -0.74
CA ASP A 679 8.41 8.00 -0.42
C ASP A 679 8.50 6.85 0.59
N ALA A 680 7.35 6.38 1.10
CA ALA A 680 7.30 5.30 2.11
C ALA A 680 7.95 3.97 1.63
N ASP A 681 8.07 3.77 0.32
CA ASP A 681 8.75 2.62 -0.26
C ASP A 681 10.28 2.80 -0.36
N GLY A 682 10.82 3.99 -0.06
CA GLY A 682 12.22 4.34 -0.13
C GLY A 682 12.67 4.91 -1.48
N LYS A 683 11.75 5.13 -2.42
CA LYS A 683 12.04 5.61 -3.78
C LYS A 683 11.73 7.11 -3.96
N ASN A 684 11.99 7.64 -5.15
CA ASN A 684 11.62 9.00 -5.58
C ASN A 684 12.15 10.15 -4.69
N ALA A 685 13.36 9.98 -4.15
CA ALA A 685 14.06 11.05 -3.44
C ALA A 685 14.93 11.85 -4.41
N PHE A 686 15.11 13.14 -4.12
CA PHE A 686 16.04 13.99 -4.89
C PHE A 686 17.39 14.08 -4.17
N SER A 687 18.49 13.96 -4.92
CA SER A 687 19.86 14.13 -4.45
C SER A 687 20.53 15.40 -5.01
N GLY A 688 21.74 15.68 -4.51
CA GLY A 688 22.59 16.73 -5.05
C GLY A 688 22.74 17.96 -4.16
N LYS A 689 23.57 18.90 -4.62
CA LYS A 689 23.94 20.08 -3.83
C LYS A 689 22.78 21.03 -3.55
N ILE A 690 21.88 21.22 -4.52
CA ILE A 690 20.69 22.07 -4.34
C ILE A 690 19.78 21.47 -3.27
N VAL A 691 19.51 20.16 -3.34
CA VAL A 691 18.66 19.48 -2.34
C VAL A 691 19.31 19.52 -0.96
N THR A 692 20.62 19.27 -0.88
CA THR A 692 21.39 19.39 0.37
C THR A 692 21.22 20.76 1.01
N LYS A 693 21.40 21.83 0.22
CA LYS A 693 21.27 23.22 0.67
C LYS A 693 19.85 23.48 1.18
N LEU A 694 18.83 23.07 0.42
CA LEU A 694 17.43 23.27 0.78
C LEU A 694 17.07 22.53 2.08
N LEU A 695 17.41 21.24 2.19
CA LEU A 695 17.10 20.44 3.38
C LEU A 695 17.80 20.98 4.63
N LYS A 696 19.07 21.41 4.54
CA LYS A 696 19.75 22.09 5.66
C LYS A 696 19.04 23.37 6.08
N ARG A 697 18.52 24.13 5.12
CA ARG A 697 17.75 25.34 5.38
C ARG A 697 16.39 25.03 6.01
N VAL A 698 15.72 23.97 5.54
CA VAL A 698 14.48 23.43 6.14
C VAL A 698 14.69 23.07 7.60
N VAL A 699 15.77 22.36 7.94
CA VAL A 699 16.12 22.02 9.33
C VAL A 699 16.25 23.26 10.21
N SER A 700 16.83 24.36 9.70
CA SER A 700 16.95 25.61 10.46
C SER A 700 15.62 26.36 10.66
N ILE A 701 14.60 26.05 9.85
CA ILE A 701 13.30 26.73 9.86
C ILE A 701 12.26 25.95 10.68
N LEU A 702 12.22 24.62 10.59
CA LEU A 702 11.22 23.79 11.26
C LEU A 702 11.25 24.01 12.79
N LYS A 703 10.08 24.25 13.38
CA LYS A 703 9.90 24.52 14.82
C LYS A 703 8.58 23.92 15.33
N GLY A 704 8.57 23.48 16.59
CA GLY A 704 7.39 22.94 17.29
C GLY A 704 7.56 21.46 17.65
N GLU A 705 6.72 20.96 18.55
CA GLU A 705 6.84 19.62 19.17
C GLU A 705 6.85 18.45 18.16
N GLU A 706 6.20 18.60 17.00
CA GLU A 706 6.21 17.59 15.92
C GLU A 706 7.42 17.68 14.98
N SER A 707 8.23 18.74 15.08
CA SER A 707 9.32 19.00 14.13
C SER A 707 10.59 18.18 14.40
N ASP A 708 10.74 17.64 15.61
CA ASP A 708 11.93 16.87 15.97
C ASP A 708 12.04 15.59 15.13
N TYR A 709 10.92 14.92 14.86
CA TYR A 709 10.87 13.74 13.99
C TYR A 709 11.22 14.08 12.53
N ASP A 710 10.66 15.18 12.01
CA ASP A 710 10.95 15.68 10.66
C ASP A 710 12.44 16.02 10.49
N ILE A 711 13.05 16.68 11.49
CA ILE A 711 14.48 17.02 11.50
C ILE A 711 15.35 15.74 11.52
N ILE A 712 14.99 14.76 12.33
CA ILE A 712 15.71 13.46 12.38
C ILE A 712 15.64 12.78 11.02
N ASN A 713 14.48 12.73 10.37
CA ASN A 713 14.31 12.12 9.06
C ASN A 713 15.15 12.83 7.99
N ILE A 714 15.17 14.17 8.00
CA ILE A 714 15.98 14.96 7.08
C ILE A 714 17.47 14.66 7.29
N ASN A 715 17.95 14.66 8.53
CA ASN A 715 19.36 14.38 8.83
C ASN A 715 19.76 12.95 8.43
N ASN A 716 18.92 11.95 8.75
CA ASN A 716 19.13 10.57 8.34
C ASN A 716 19.21 10.42 6.82
N TYR A 717 18.36 11.16 6.08
CA TYR A 717 18.42 11.17 4.63
C TYR A 717 19.70 11.87 4.14
N LEU A 718 20.04 13.05 4.67
CA LEU A 718 21.26 13.78 4.31
C LEU A 718 22.54 12.95 4.52
N ASP A 719 22.59 12.10 5.54
CA ASP A 719 23.73 11.24 5.83
C ASP A 719 23.88 10.09 4.82
N LYS A 720 22.77 9.58 4.29
CA LYS A 720 22.72 8.43 3.35
C LYS A 720 22.62 8.85 1.89
N MET A 721 22.23 10.09 1.61
CA MET A 721 21.99 10.60 0.27
C MET A 721 23.27 10.54 -0.57
N PRO A 722 23.18 10.14 -1.86
CA PRO A 722 24.31 10.17 -2.77
C PRO A 722 25.01 11.54 -2.79
N LYS A 723 26.34 11.54 -2.76
CA LYS A 723 27.16 12.76 -2.78
C LYS A 723 27.42 13.26 -4.20
N ASP A 724 26.41 13.14 -5.06
CA ASP A 724 26.44 13.64 -6.43
C ASP A 724 26.23 15.17 -6.48
N GLU A 725 26.43 15.76 -7.66
CA GLU A 725 26.11 17.17 -7.89
C GLU A 725 24.59 17.40 -7.99
N GLY A 726 23.85 16.37 -8.44
CA GLY A 726 22.45 16.44 -8.83
C GLY A 726 22.23 17.40 -10.00
N PHE A 727 21.05 18.04 -10.04
CA PHE A 727 20.79 19.13 -10.96
C PHE A 727 21.57 20.38 -10.58
N VAL A 728 22.21 21.00 -11.56
CA VAL A 728 22.88 22.30 -11.45
C VAL A 728 22.18 23.32 -12.34
N SER A 729 22.11 24.56 -11.89
CA SER A 729 21.51 25.64 -12.66
C SER A 729 22.43 26.05 -13.81
N MET A 730 21.90 26.08 -15.03
CA MET A 730 22.55 26.69 -16.20
C MET A 730 22.24 28.19 -16.32
N PHE A 731 21.27 28.69 -15.55
CA PHE A 731 20.84 30.09 -15.61
C PHE A 731 20.59 30.64 -14.22
N ASN A 732 21.42 31.59 -13.81
CA ASN A 732 21.41 32.16 -12.46
C ASN A 732 20.26 33.16 -12.20
N GLY A 733 19.36 33.37 -13.16
CA GLY A 733 18.23 34.30 -13.05
C GLY A 733 18.59 35.79 -13.17
N LYS A 734 19.88 36.14 -13.32
CA LYS A 734 20.37 37.53 -13.27
C LYS A 734 21.07 37.97 -14.55
N ASN A 735 21.86 37.10 -15.16
CA ASN A 735 22.63 37.40 -16.37
C ASN A 735 22.88 36.11 -17.17
N LEU A 736 23.58 36.22 -18.30
CA LEU A 736 23.90 35.10 -19.20
C LEU A 736 25.24 34.43 -18.87
N GLU A 737 25.71 34.51 -17.62
CA GLU A 737 26.90 33.77 -17.19
C GLU A 737 26.69 32.25 -17.40
N GLY A 738 27.70 31.58 -17.96
CA GLY A 738 27.60 30.18 -18.41
C GLY A 738 27.12 30.01 -19.85
N TRP A 739 26.74 31.10 -20.53
CA TRP A 739 26.35 31.14 -21.94
C TRP A 739 27.29 32.01 -22.77
N GLN A 740 27.31 31.75 -24.08
CA GLN A 740 28.15 32.42 -25.07
C GLN A 740 27.44 32.49 -26.44
N GLY A 741 27.92 33.36 -27.32
CA GLY A 741 27.38 33.52 -28.67
C GLY A 741 27.75 32.36 -29.60
N MET A 742 26.86 32.02 -30.53
CA MET A 742 27.09 30.95 -31.51
C MET A 742 28.19 31.29 -32.53
N LEU A 743 29.06 30.30 -32.84
CA LEU A 743 30.08 30.37 -33.89
C LEU A 743 29.66 29.62 -35.14
N LEU A 744 30.06 30.11 -36.32
CA LEU A 744 29.97 29.41 -37.62
C LEU A 744 28.65 28.66 -37.85
N ASP A 745 27.53 29.33 -37.56
CA ASP A 745 26.15 28.80 -37.66
C ASP A 745 25.90 27.52 -36.85
N GLY A 746 26.65 27.33 -35.75
CA GLY A 746 26.52 26.21 -34.83
C GLY A 746 27.19 24.93 -35.31
N ASN A 747 27.91 24.93 -36.45
CA ASN A 747 28.48 23.73 -37.04
C ASN A 747 29.72 23.23 -36.27
N PRO A 748 29.63 22.12 -35.50
CA PRO A 748 30.73 21.68 -34.65
C PRO A 748 31.94 21.19 -35.44
N ILE A 749 31.72 20.64 -36.65
CA ILE A 749 32.79 20.17 -37.55
C ILE A 749 33.65 21.35 -37.99
N LYS A 750 33.02 22.45 -38.44
CA LYS A 750 33.75 23.66 -38.85
C LYS A 750 34.40 24.37 -37.67
N ILE A 751 33.76 24.39 -36.49
CA ILE A 751 34.34 24.99 -35.28
C ILE A 751 35.60 24.23 -34.86
N ALA A 752 35.61 22.90 -35.01
CA ALA A 752 36.76 22.05 -34.70
C ALA A 752 37.99 22.34 -35.60
N GLU A 753 37.79 22.83 -36.82
CA GLU A 753 38.86 23.19 -37.77
C GLU A 753 39.57 24.52 -37.42
N LEU A 754 38.95 25.38 -36.62
CA LEU A 754 39.57 26.65 -36.19
C LEU A 754 40.75 26.41 -35.23
N SER A 755 41.84 27.17 -35.42
CA SER A 755 42.89 27.22 -34.40
C SER A 755 42.38 27.85 -33.10
N ALA A 756 43.03 27.56 -31.97
CA ALA A 756 42.62 28.09 -30.67
C ALA A 756 42.57 29.64 -30.65
N ALA A 757 43.49 30.32 -31.35
CA ALA A 757 43.53 31.77 -31.42
C ALA A 757 42.40 32.35 -32.29
N GLU A 758 42.12 31.73 -33.44
CA GLU A 758 41.01 32.13 -34.31
C GLU A 758 39.66 31.92 -33.62
N ARG A 759 39.49 30.77 -32.95
CA ARG A 759 38.29 30.47 -32.16
C ARG A 759 38.07 31.48 -31.04
N ALA A 760 39.12 31.80 -30.27
CA ALA A 760 39.02 32.77 -29.19
C ALA A 760 38.58 34.15 -29.69
N LYS A 761 39.16 34.62 -30.81
CA LYS A 761 38.77 35.90 -31.42
C LYS A 761 37.33 35.89 -31.93
N ALA A 762 36.94 34.84 -32.66
CA ALA A 762 35.58 34.70 -33.17
C ALA A 762 34.56 34.64 -32.02
N GLN A 763 34.91 33.96 -30.92
CA GLN A 763 34.05 33.86 -29.74
C GLN A 763 33.85 35.22 -29.06
N GLU A 764 34.89 36.06 -28.98
CA GLU A 764 34.76 37.42 -28.43
C GLU A 764 33.78 38.27 -29.26
N GLU A 765 33.84 38.17 -30.60
CA GLU A 765 32.91 38.87 -31.49
C GLU A 765 31.48 38.32 -31.37
N ALA A 766 31.30 36.99 -31.30
CA ALA A 766 30.01 36.36 -31.10
C ALA A 766 29.37 36.72 -29.75
N ASN A 767 30.17 36.76 -28.68
CA ASN A 767 29.70 37.13 -27.34
C ASN A 767 29.20 38.57 -27.25
N LYS A 768 29.78 39.48 -28.04
CA LYS A 768 29.28 40.87 -28.13
C LYS A 768 27.94 40.92 -28.84
N LYS A 769 27.82 40.23 -30.00
CA LYS A 769 26.59 40.20 -30.81
C LYS A 769 25.42 39.49 -30.12
N MET A 770 25.70 38.50 -29.27
CA MET A 770 24.68 37.76 -28.52
C MET A 770 23.71 38.66 -27.75
N PHE A 771 24.18 39.79 -27.21
CA PHE A 771 23.35 40.73 -26.46
C PHE A 771 22.43 41.61 -27.35
N ASP A 772 22.60 41.57 -28.67
CA ASP A 772 21.69 42.25 -29.61
C ASP A 772 20.33 41.52 -29.67
N ASN A 773 20.30 40.24 -29.27
CA ASN A 773 19.11 39.39 -29.38
C ASN A 773 18.71 38.59 -28.14
N TRP A 774 19.64 38.37 -27.22
CA TRP A 774 19.37 37.69 -25.95
C TRP A 774 19.50 38.66 -24.78
N SER A 775 18.49 38.66 -23.91
CA SER A 775 18.46 39.49 -22.71
C SER A 775 17.92 38.73 -21.51
N VAL A 776 18.14 39.27 -20.31
CA VAL A 776 17.54 38.74 -19.08
C VAL A 776 16.53 39.74 -18.54
N LYS A 777 15.29 39.30 -18.36
CA LYS A 777 14.19 40.10 -17.82
C LYS A 777 13.34 39.28 -16.85
N ASP A 778 13.07 39.82 -15.67
CA ASP A 778 12.21 39.18 -14.66
C ASP A 778 12.56 37.72 -14.36
N GLY A 779 13.87 37.41 -14.27
CA GLY A 779 14.37 36.07 -14.03
C GLY A 779 14.19 35.09 -15.20
N GLN A 780 14.07 35.61 -16.44
CA GLN A 780 13.87 34.83 -17.65
C GLN A 780 14.92 35.22 -18.69
N ILE A 781 15.36 34.25 -19.49
CA ILE A 781 16.12 34.48 -20.72
C ILE A 781 15.10 34.78 -21.81
N ILE A 782 15.21 35.96 -22.43
CA ILE A 782 14.31 36.41 -23.50
C ILE A 782 15.10 36.51 -24.81
N PHE A 783 14.59 35.81 -25.83
CA PHE A 783 14.97 35.99 -27.22
C PHE A 783 14.01 36.96 -27.91
N ASN A 784 14.53 37.94 -28.66
CA ASN A 784 13.71 38.98 -29.28
C ASN A 784 13.20 38.66 -30.71
N GLY A 785 13.49 37.47 -31.25
CA GLY A 785 13.05 37.05 -32.58
C GLY A 785 14.10 37.11 -33.70
N HIS A 786 15.27 37.70 -33.48
CA HIS A 786 16.31 37.84 -34.52
C HIS A 786 17.69 37.40 -34.06
N GLY A 787 18.56 36.92 -34.96
CA GLY A 787 19.96 36.63 -34.63
C GLY A 787 20.26 35.14 -34.46
N ALA A 788 21.25 34.84 -33.61
CA ALA A 788 21.89 33.53 -33.49
C ALA A 788 21.58 32.83 -32.15
N ASN A 789 21.73 31.51 -32.09
CA ASN A 789 21.48 30.71 -30.88
C ASN A 789 22.29 31.18 -29.67
N LEU A 790 21.75 30.91 -28.48
CA LEU A 790 22.47 31.05 -27.22
C LEU A 790 23.10 29.71 -26.85
N VAL A 791 24.42 29.66 -26.69
CA VAL A 791 25.19 28.41 -26.60
C VAL A 791 25.80 28.26 -25.20
N SER A 792 25.75 27.08 -24.61
CA SER A 792 26.41 26.83 -23.33
C SER A 792 27.94 26.94 -23.45
N VAL A 793 28.59 27.51 -22.43
CA VAL A 793 30.06 27.52 -22.36
C VAL A 793 30.60 26.12 -22.09
N LYS A 794 29.90 25.37 -21.22
CA LYS A 794 30.24 23.98 -20.91
C LYS A 794 29.70 23.05 -21.99
N GLU A 795 30.49 22.04 -22.33
CA GLU A 795 30.06 20.90 -23.12
C GLU A 795 29.60 19.76 -22.20
N TYR A 796 28.61 19.00 -22.63
CA TYR A 796 27.98 17.90 -21.90
C TYR A 796 28.07 16.61 -22.71
N LYS A 797 28.36 15.50 -22.01
CA LYS A 797 28.29 14.15 -22.57
C LYS A 797 26.85 13.67 -22.37
N ASP A 798 26.61 12.77 -21.42
CA ASP A 798 25.29 12.26 -21.09
C ASP A 798 24.67 13.16 -20.00
N PHE A 799 23.40 13.54 -20.18
CA PHE A 799 22.74 14.46 -19.25
C PHE A 799 21.22 14.32 -19.25
N GLU A 800 20.61 14.77 -18.16
CA GLU A 800 19.20 15.13 -18.08
C GLU A 800 19.08 16.65 -17.90
N MET A 801 18.27 17.30 -18.72
CA MET A 801 17.98 18.72 -18.70
C MET A 801 16.51 18.95 -18.33
N ILE A 802 16.26 19.92 -17.47
CA ILE A 802 14.93 20.44 -17.17
C ILE A 802 14.90 21.91 -17.55
N VAL A 803 13.85 22.34 -18.24
CA VAL A 803 13.71 23.73 -18.69
C VAL A 803 12.24 24.11 -18.87
N ASP A 804 11.89 25.25 -18.31
CA ASP A 804 10.62 25.91 -18.62
C ASP A 804 10.79 26.82 -19.83
N TRP A 805 9.88 26.74 -20.79
CA TRP A 805 9.83 27.62 -21.96
C TRP A 805 8.42 28.14 -22.20
N LYS A 806 8.32 29.29 -22.88
CA LYS A 806 7.07 29.91 -23.29
C LYS A 806 7.26 30.55 -24.65
N ILE A 807 6.30 30.32 -25.55
CA ILE A 807 6.33 30.79 -26.93
C ILE A 807 5.10 31.63 -27.27
N THR A 808 5.29 32.62 -28.15
CA THR A 808 4.20 33.44 -28.68
C THR A 808 3.62 32.84 -29.96
N LYS A 809 2.51 33.41 -30.43
CA LYS A 809 1.91 33.08 -31.72
C LYS A 809 2.95 33.09 -32.87
N GLU A 810 2.78 32.16 -33.80
CA GLU A 810 3.64 31.89 -34.95
C GLU A 810 5.07 31.44 -34.61
N GLY A 811 5.39 31.24 -33.33
CA GLY A 811 6.75 30.94 -32.92
C GLY A 811 7.27 29.57 -33.36
N ASP A 812 8.59 29.50 -33.48
CA ASP A 812 9.39 28.32 -33.81
C ASP A 812 10.71 28.42 -33.06
N SER A 813 11.16 27.34 -32.44
CA SER A 813 12.43 27.26 -31.75
C SER A 813 12.78 25.80 -31.46
N GLY A 814 13.75 25.57 -30.60
CA GLY A 814 14.08 24.28 -30.07
C GLY A 814 15.30 24.35 -29.17
N ILE A 815 15.69 23.18 -28.69
CA ILE A 815 16.88 22.99 -27.87
C ILE A 815 17.81 22.02 -28.60
N TYR A 816 18.99 22.51 -28.99
CA TYR A 816 20.02 21.69 -29.62
C TYR A 816 20.76 20.90 -28.56
N LEU A 817 21.01 19.62 -28.86
CA LEU A 817 21.70 18.71 -27.98
C LEU A 817 23.06 18.37 -28.60
N ARG A 818 24.14 18.69 -27.88
CA ARG A 818 25.54 18.54 -28.34
C ARG A 818 25.83 19.25 -29.68
N GLY A 819 25.32 20.47 -29.84
CA GLY A 819 25.46 21.28 -31.05
C GLY A 819 24.85 20.62 -32.31
N THR A 820 24.04 19.58 -32.13
CA THR A 820 23.36 18.83 -33.19
C THR A 820 21.83 19.00 -32.98
N PRO A 821 21.00 19.02 -34.04
CA PRO A 821 19.71 19.73 -34.03
C PRO A 821 18.63 19.28 -33.04
N GLN A 822 17.48 19.94 -33.11
CA GLN A 822 16.73 20.20 -31.90
C GLN A 822 15.65 19.20 -31.48
N VAL A 823 15.42 19.19 -30.17
CA VAL A 823 14.10 19.00 -29.56
C VAL A 823 13.25 20.22 -29.91
N GLN A 824 12.24 20.03 -30.75
CA GLN A 824 11.46 21.11 -31.37
C GLN A 824 10.53 21.83 -30.40
N ILE A 825 10.37 23.14 -30.58
CA ILE A 825 9.36 24.00 -29.94
C ILE A 825 8.63 24.77 -31.03
N TRP A 826 7.30 24.83 -31.05
CA TRP A 826 6.58 25.66 -32.01
C TRP A 826 5.13 25.95 -31.60
N ASP A 827 4.51 26.92 -32.27
CA ASP A 827 3.06 27.11 -32.27
C ASP A 827 2.38 25.97 -33.06
N THR A 828 1.63 25.11 -32.35
CA THR A 828 0.96 23.94 -32.93
C THR A 828 -0.14 24.28 -33.95
N SER A 829 -0.57 25.55 -34.02
CA SER A 829 -1.52 26.01 -35.03
C SER A 829 -0.91 26.17 -36.44
N ARG A 830 0.43 26.14 -36.56
CA ARG A 830 1.16 26.24 -37.83
C ARG A 830 1.16 24.91 -38.62
N VAL A 831 -0.03 24.49 -39.01
CA VAL A 831 -0.27 23.22 -39.74
C VAL A 831 0.50 23.13 -41.06
N GLU A 832 0.87 24.27 -41.66
CA GLU A 832 1.58 24.37 -42.93
C GLU A 832 3.04 23.91 -42.86
N VAL A 833 3.65 23.97 -41.68
CA VAL A 833 5.02 23.47 -41.42
C VAL A 833 5.03 22.12 -40.68
N GLY A 834 3.86 21.54 -40.43
CA GLY A 834 3.73 20.27 -39.73
C GLY A 834 3.64 20.38 -38.20
N ALA A 835 3.43 21.59 -37.65
CA ALA A 835 3.48 21.83 -36.21
C ALA A 835 2.33 21.19 -35.41
N GLN A 836 1.28 20.72 -36.09
CA GLN A 836 0.10 20.10 -35.46
C GLN A 836 0.41 18.81 -34.70
N VAL A 837 1.60 18.23 -34.90
CA VAL A 837 2.04 17.05 -34.17
C VAL A 837 2.45 17.36 -32.73
N GLY A 838 2.66 18.63 -32.38
CA GLY A 838 3.10 19.05 -31.03
C GLY A 838 4.61 19.27 -30.92
N SER A 839 5.05 19.90 -29.84
CA SER A 839 6.47 20.12 -29.54
C SER A 839 7.14 18.88 -28.94
N GLY A 840 8.47 18.91 -28.84
CA GLY A 840 9.30 17.88 -28.19
C GLY A 840 9.89 16.84 -29.15
N GLY A 841 9.44 16.78 -30.40
CA GLY A 841 9.97 15.85 -31.41
C GLY A 841 11.41 16.17 -31.84
N LEU A 842 12.11 15.16 -32.37
CA LEU A 842 13.45 15.25 -32.96
C LEU A 842 13.35 15.55 -34.46
N TYR A 843 12.79 16.71 -34.83
CA TYR A 843 12.27 16.98 -36.18
C TYR A 843 13.29 16.80 -37.32
N ASN A 844 14.58 16.98 -37.03
CA ASN A 844 15.68 16.86 -37.98
C ASN A 844 16.24 15.44 -38.13
N ASN A 845 15.66 14.42 -37.49
CA ASN A 845 15.98 13.03 -37.76
C ASN A 845 15.59 12.63 -39.20
N ASN A 846 16.27 11.61 -39.72
CA ASN A 846 15.97 10.99 -41.01
C ASN A 846 14.52 10.49 -41.04
N PRO A 847 13.84 10.46 -42.20
CA PRO A 847 12.46 9.98 -42.30
C PRO A 847 12.24 8.53 -41.82
N ASP A 848 13.29 7.70 -41.90
CA ASP A 848 13.28 6.31 -41.43
C ASP A 848 13.46 6.20 -39.90
N ASN A 849 13.91 7.27 -39.25
CA ASN A 849 14.00 7.41 -37.79
C ASN A 849 12.79 8.18 -37.24
N ILE A 850 12.44 7.93 -35.98
CA ILE A 850 11.32 8.60 -35.33
C ILE A 850 11.69 10.09 -35.14
N ARG A 851 10.87 11.00 -35.69
CA ARG A 851 11.05 12.46 -35.59
C ARG A 851 9.88 13.20 -34.96
N ASN A 852 8.67 12.66 -35.08
CA ASN A 852 7.46 13.27 -34.54
C ASN A 852 7.27 12.84 -33.07
N PRO A 853 6.72 13.71 -32.22
CA PRO A 853 6.36 13.31 -30.86
C PRO A 853 5.23 12.28 -30.84
N LEU A 854 5.17 11.49 -29.76
CA LEU A 854 4.15 10.46 -29.52
C LEU A 854 2.75 11.05 -29.35
N LYS A 855 2.65 12.27 -28.82
CA LYS A 855 1.39 13.01 -28.66
C LYS A 855 1.62 14.51 -28.49
N VAL A 856 0.57 15.29 -28.77
CA VAL A 856 0.51 16.73 -28.47
C VAL A 856 0.32 16.91 -26.97
N ALA A 857 1.26 17.58 -26.30
CA ALA A 857 1.22 17.86 -24.86
C ALA A 857 1.46 19.35 -24.53
N ASP A 858 1.52 20.20 -25.56
CA ASP A 858 1.72 21.64 -25.47
C ASP A 858 0.59 22.34 -24.67
N ASN A 859 0.98 23.25 -23.80
CA ASN A 859 0.07 24.23 -23.22
C ASN A 859 -0.30 25.31 -24.26
N PRO A 860 -1.39 26.08 -24.04
CA PRO A 860 -1.75 27.20 -24.90
C PRO A 860 -0.60 28.19 -25.11
N LEU A 861 -0.67 28.97 -26.19
CA LEU A 861 0.26 30.07 -26.43
C LEU A 861 0.31 31.02 -25.22
N ASP A 862 1.48 31.60 -24.98
CA ASP A 862 1.76 32.46 -23.84
C ASP A 862 1.66 31.79 -22.44
N ASP A 863 1.39 30.48 -22.38
CA ASP A 863 1.58 29.67 -21.17
C ASP A 863 2.95 29.00 -21.12
N TRP A 864 3.40 28.71 -19.91
CA TRP A 864 4.65 28.00 -19.67
C TRP A 864 4.48 26.51 -19.95
N ASN A 865 5.53 25.92 -20.52
CA ASN A 865 5.71 24.50 -20.75
C ASN A 865 7.00 24.04 -20.06
N THR A 866 7.04 22.79 -19.61
CA THR A 866 8.25 22.19 -19.01
C THR A 866 8.74 21.05 -19.90
N PHE A 867 9.98 21.13 -20.35
CA PHE A 867 10.69 19.98 -20.90
C PHE A 867 11.53 19.30 -19.83
N ARG A 868 11.53 17.97 -19.88
CA ARG A 868 12.55 17.11 -19.28
C ARG A 868 13.17 16.25 -20.37
N ILE A 869 14.41 16.55 -20.72
CA ILE A 869 15.13 15.95 -21.85
C ILE A 869 16.27 15.13 -21.29
N THR A 870 16.32 13.85 -21.61
CA THR A 870 17.46 12.98 -21.27
C THR A 870 18.17 12.61 -22.55
N MET A 871 19.46 12.91 -22.64
CA MET A 871 20.32 12.50 -23.75
C MET A 871 21.43 11.61 -23.21
N ILE A 872 21.45 10.36 -23.66
CA ILE A 872 22.45 9.39 -23.23
C ILE A 872 22.93 8.58 -24.42
N GLY A 873 24.25 8.55 -24.64
CA GLY A 873 24.82 8.11 -25.90
C GLY A 873 24.24 8.94 -27.03
N GLU A 874 23.56 8.28 -27.97
CA GLU A 874 22.89 8.93 -29.11
C GLU A 874 21.38 9.03 -28.91
N ASN A 875 20.84 8.46 -27.84
CA ASN A 875 19.41 8.35 -27.64
C ASN A 875 18.87 9.51 -26.81
N VAL A 876 17.70 9.98 -27.20
CA VAL A 876 16.99 11.09 -26.55
C VAL A 876 15.62 10.64 -26.10
N THR A 877 15.28 10.98 -24.86
CA THR A 877 13.94 10.86 -24.28
C THR A 877 13.46 12.25 -23.89
N VAL A 878 12.22 12.60 -24.23
CA VAL A 878 11.63 13.90 -23.93
C VAL A 878 10.28 13.72 -23.26
N TYR A 879 10.11 14.36 -22.11
CA TYR A 879 8.81 14.61 -21.52
C TYR A 879 8.45 16.09 -21.70
N LEU A 880 7.22 16.35 -22.12
CA LEU A 880 6.63 17.69 -22.22
C LEU A 880 5.46 17.77 -21.24
N ASN A 881 5.54 18.68 -20.26
CA ASN A 881 4.54 18.85 -19.22
C ASN A 881 4.26 17.55 -18.43
N GLY A 882 5.31 16.75 -18.23
CA GLY A 882 5.27 15.45 -17.57
C GLY A 882 4.75 14.30 -18.44
N GLU A 883 4.37 14.57 -19.69
CA GLU A 883 3.94 13.57 -20.64
C GLU A 883 5.08 13.09 -21.54
N LEU A 884 5.25 11.78 -21.70
CA LEU A 884 6.27 11.21 -22.59
C LEU A 884 5.91 11.51 -24.05
N VAL A 885 6.79 12.25 -24.74
CA VAL A 885 6.62 12.65 -26.14
C VAL A 885 7.71 12.11 -27.07
N VAL A 886 8.89 11.77 -26.55
CA VAL A 886 9.92 11.03 -27.29
C VAL A 886 10.49 9.97 -26.34
N ASP A 887 10.56 8.72 -26.79
CA ASP A 887 10.98 7.59 -25.96
C ASP A 887 12.21 6.90 -26.54
N ASN A 888 13.38 7.18 -25.94
CA ASN A 888 14.66 6.53 -26.24
C ASN A 888 15.00 6.47 -27.75
N VAL A 889 14.84 7.59 -28.45
CA VAL A 889 15.01 7.67 -29.91
C VAL A 889 16.43 8.07 -30.25
N THR A 890 17.09 7.31 -31.14
CA THR A 890 18.42 7.65 -31.67
C THR A 890 18.38 8.96 -32.47
N MET A 891 19.32 9.84 -32.16
CA MET A 891 19.44 11.17 -32.73
C MET A 891 20.45 11.18 -33.86
N ASP A 892 20.01 11.56 -35.06
CA ASP A 892 20.88 11.57 -36.21
C ASP A 892 21.84 12.77 -36.20
N ASN A 893 23.08 12.54 -36.66
CA ASN A 893 24.03 13.63 -36.89
C ASN A 893 23.65 14.44 -38.13
N PHE A 894 22.98 15.57 -37.94
CA PHE A 894 22.57 16.46 -39.02
C PHE A 894 23.73 17.01 -39.86
N TRP A 895 24.88 17.26 -39.23
CA TRP A 895 26.03 17.86 -39.89
C TRP A 895 26.75 16.87 -40.81
N ASN A 896 26.76 15.59 -40.43
CA ASN A 896 27.27 14.51 -41.24
C ASN A 896 26.52 13.21 -40.91
N ARG A 897 25.54 12.86 -41.74
CA ARG A 897 24.68 11.66 -41.56
C ARG A 897 25.43 10.33 -41.66
N SER A 898 26.70 10.33 -42.10
CA SER A 898 27.53 9.13 -42.23
C SER A 898 28.30 8.77 -40.96
N ILE A 899 28.23 9.61 -39.93
CA ILE A 899 28.85 9.37 -38.63
C ILE A 899 27.80 9.50 -37.52
N PRO A 900 28.02 8.87 -36.35
CA PRO A 900 27.15 9.09 -35.22
C PRO A 900 27.24 10.51 -34.66
N ILE A 901 26.32 10.88 -33.77
CA ILE A 901 26.34 12.18 -33.09
C ILE A 901 27.60 12.30 -32.22
N PHE A 902 28.05 13.53 -31.96
CA PHE A 902 29.21 13.77 -31.12
C PHE A 902 29.00 13.21 -29.70
N GLU A 903 30.03 12.56 -29.15
CA GLU A 903 29.98 12.01 -27.79
C GLU A 903 29.73 13.12 -26.75
N LYS A 904 30.25 14.31 -27.01
CA LYS A 904 30.13 15.49 -26.14
C LYS A 904 29.93 16.75 -26.97
N GLY A 905 29.15 17.70 -26.47
CA GLY A 905 28.98 19.01 -27.12
C GLY A 905 28.16 20.01 -26.31
N THR A 906 27.88 21.17 -26.90
CA THR A 906 27.12 22.26 -26.26
C THR A 906 25.61 22.00 -26.24
N ILE A 907 24.91 22.62 -25.30
CA ILE A 907 23.44 22.77 -25.34
C ILE A 907 23.14 24.17 -25.87
N GLU A 908 22.19 24.30 -26.79
CA GLU A 908 21.85 25.60 -27.39
C GLU A 908 20.35 25.88 -27.35
N LEU A 909 19.99 27.12 -27.02
CA LEU A 909 18.63 27.63 -27.15
C LEU A 909 18.48 28.27 -28.53
N GLN A 910 17.58 27.74 -29.35
CA GLN A 910 17.48 28.17 -30.75
C GLN A 910 16.87 29.56 -30.89
N ALA A 911 17.53 30.38 -31.70
CA ALA A 911 17.01 31.64 -32.18
C ALA A 911 16.26 31.44 -33.52
N HIS A 912 14.93 31.48 -33.54
CA HIS A 912 14.16 31.37 -34.78
C HIS A 912 12.88 32.24 -34.83
N GLY A 913 13.01 33.44 -35.38
CA GLY A 913 11.89 34.26 -35.89
C GLY A 913 11.05 35.04 -34.88
N ASN A 914 10.69 34.45 -33.74
CA ASN A 914 9.69 35.01 -32.81
C ASN A 914 10.21 35.11 -31.38
N GLU A 915 9.52 35.90 -30.55
CA GLU A 915 9.86 36.03 -29.13
C GLU A 915 9.70 34.69 -28.41
N LEU A 916 10.67 34.37 -27.56
CA LEU A 916 10.71 33.15 -26.77
C LEU A 916 11.31 33.43 -25.40
N ALA A 917 10.72 32.83 -24.37
CA ALA A 917 11.19 32.96 -23.01
C ALA A 917 11.58 31.60 -22.43
N PHE A 918 12.72 31.55 -21.75
CA PHE A 918 13.15 30.40 -20.96
C PHE A 918 13.36 30.79 -19.50
N ARG A 919 13.06 29.86 -18.59
CA ARG A 919 13.42 29.97 -17.17
C ARG A 919 13.71 28.59 -16.62
N ASP A 920 14.18 28.55 -15.37
CA ASP A 920 14.37 27.30 -14.63
C ASP A 920 15.19 26.27 -15.46
N VAL A 921 16.34 26.72 -15.99
CA VAL A 921 17.21 25.89 -16.85
C VAL A 921 18.21 25.14 -15.96
N TYR A 922 18.02 23.82 -15.86
CA TYR A 922 18.84 22.93 -15.03
C TYR A 922 19.36 21.74 -15.84
N VAL A 923 20.55 21.27 -15.48
CA VAL A 923 21.16 20.09 -16.09
C VAL A 923 21.79 19.20 -15.02
N ARG A 924 21.69 17.89 -15.19
CA ARG A 924 22.35 16.87 -14.38
C ARG A 924 23.15 15.97 -15.32
N GLU A 925 24.46 15.95 -15.18
CA GLU A 925 25.30 15.00 -15.93
C GLU A 925 25.08 13.58 -15.43
N ILE A 926 25.09 12.63 -16.35
CA ILE A 926 24.88 11.21 -16.09
C ILE A 926 26.19 10.49 -16.40
N ASN A 927 26.73 9.76 -15.42
CA ASN A 927 27.92 8.94 -15.65
C ASN A 927 27.50 7.52 -16.06
N THR A 928 27.50 7.25 -17.37
CA THR A 928 27.10 5.97 -17.95
C THR A 928 28.01 4.81 -17.58
N ASP A 929 29.30 5.06 -17.36
CA ASP A 929 30.30 4.05 -16.97
C ASP A 929 30.03 3.47 -15.57
N GLU A 930 29.25 4.21 -14.76
CA GLU A 930 28.90 3.89 -13.40
C GLU A 930 27.46 3.36 -13.24
N ILE A 931 26.69 3.28 -14.34
CA ILE A 931 25.31 2.78 -14.28
C ILE A 931 25.30 1.33 -13.83
N GLY A 932 24.54 1.07 -12.77
CA GLY A 932 24.40 -0.26 -12.17
C GLY A 932 25.54 -0.66 -11.23
N LEU A 933 26.54 0.20 -10.99
CA LEU A 933 27.60 -0.04 -10.00
C LEU A 933 27.21 0.52 -8.62
N THR A 934 27.47 -0.24 -7.57
CA THR A 934 27.50 0.30 -6.20
C THR A 934 28.79 1.09 -5.95
N GLU A 935 28.81 1.97 -4.94
CA GLU A 935 30.04 2.68 -4.55
C GLU A 935 31.18 1.73 -4.14
N GLU A 936 30.83 0.61 -3.52
CA GLU A 936 31.79 -0.46 -3.19
C GLU A 936 32.39 -1.06 -4.46
N GLU A 937 31.58 -1.35 -5.47
CA GLU A 937 32.04 -1.90 -6.75
C GLU A 937 32.92 -0.92 -7.52
N LYS A 938 32.60 0.38 -7.49
CA LYS A 938 33.48 1.43 -8.04
C LYS A 938 34.84 1.42 -7.35
N ASN A 939 34.85 1.39 -6.02
CA ASN A 939 36.08 1.34 -5.22
C ASN A 939 36.87 0.03 -5.44
N GLU A 940 36.19 -1.08 -5.74
CA GLU A 940 36.82 -2.36 -6.08
C GLU A 940 37.37 -2.40 -7.51
N GLY A 941 37.09 -1.41 -8.35
CA GLY A 941 37.55 -1.33 -9.74
C GLY A 941 36.68 -2.09 -10.74
N PHE A 942 35.38 -2.26 -10.46
CA PHE A 942 34.42 -2.71 -11.46
C PHE A 942 34.07 -1.57 -12.42
N VAL A 943 33.78 -1.95 -13.66
CA VAL A 943 33.20 -1.08 -14.68
C VAL A 943 31.86 -1.66 -15.14
N SER A 944 30.92 -0.81 -15.54
CA SER A 944 29.71 -1.27 -16.23
C SER A 944 30.04 -1.65 -17.66
N LEU A 945 29.65 -2.85 -18.09
CA LEU A 945 29.73 -3.27 -19.49
C LEU A 945 28.41 -3.02 -20.24
N PHE A 946 27.35 -2.64 -19.55
CA PHE A 946 26.08 -2.29 -20.18
C PHE A 946 25.53 -1.01 -19.57
N ASN A 947 25.45 0.02 -20.38
CA ASN A 947 25.00 1.34 -19.94
C ASN A 947 23.49 1.40 -19.65
N GLY A 948 22.73 0.31 -19.83
CA GLY A 948 21.27 0.29 -19.59
C GLY A 948 20.42 0.78 -20.76
N MET A 949 21.02 1.28 -21.84
CA MET A 949 20.30 2.12 -22.81
C MET A 949 20.58 1.81 -24.27
N ASN A 950 21.78 1.31 -24.60
CA ASN A 950 22.11 0.85 -25.95
C ASN A 950 23.19 -0.25 -25.89
N LEU A 951 23.69 -0.67 -27.05
CA LEU A 951 24.69 -1.71 -27.22
C LEU A 951 26.09 -1.17 -27.54
N ASP A 952 26.42 0.01 -27.03
CA ASP A 952 27.79 0.53 -27.06
C ASP A 952 28.67 -0.33 -26.14
N GLY A 953 29.88 -0.67 -26.58
CA GLY A 953 30.70 -1.66 -25.89
C GLY A 953 30.40 -3.11 -26.31
N TRP A 954 29.42 -3.33 -27.20
CA TRP A 954 29.05 -4.65 -27.74
C TRP A 954 29.11 -4.71 -29.28
N GLN A 955 29.33 -5.92 -29.81
CA GLN A 955 29.36 -6.26 -31.23
C GLN A 955 28.65 -7.60 -31.50
N GLY A 956 28.35 -7.91 -32.77
CA GLY A 956 27.62 -9.12 -33.16
C GLY A 956 26.12 -8.87 -33.34
N ASN A 957 25.27 -9.73 -32.78
CA ASN A 957 23.81 -9.70 -32.97
C ASN A 957 23.15 -8.54 -32.20
N LYS A 958 23.12 -7.33 -32.77
CA LYS A 958 22.41 -6.16 -32.20
C LYS A 958 20.94 -6.05 -32.63
N THR A 959 20.42 -7.06 -33.33
CA THR A 959 19.03 -7.07 -33.80
C THR A 959 18.13 -7.76 -32.79
N ASP A 960 18.51 -8.96 -32.33
CA ASP A 960 17.76 -9.69 -31.30
C ASP A 960 18.06 -9.16 -29.91
N TYR A 961 19.28 -8.67 -29.69
CA TYR A 961 19.67 -8.03 -28.45
C TYR A 961 19.46 -6.53 -28.62
N TYR A 962 18.72 -5.91 -27.70
CA TYR A 962 18.52 -4.47 -27.68
C TYR A 962 18.32 -3.99 -26.25
N ALA A 963 18.58 -2.71 -26.02
CA ALA A 963 18.37 -2.11 -24.71
C ALA A 963 16.94 -1.56 -24.61
N GLU A 964 16.29 -1.84 -23.49
CA GLU A 964 14.95 -1.35 -23.18
C GLU A 964 14.83 -1.23 -21.65
N ASN A 965 14.36 -0.08 -21.15
CA ASN A 965 14.09 0.12 -19.72
C ASN A 965 15.27 -0.18 -18.75
N GLY A 966 16.53 0.08 -19.13
CA GLY A 966 17.67 -0.27 -18.28
C GLY A 966 18.14 -1.72 -18.42
N GLU A 967 17.50 -2.50 -19.30
CA GLU A 967 17.69 -3.94 -19.46
C GLU A 967 18.19 -4.25 -20.88
N LEU A 968 19.06 -5.25 -20.99
CA LEU A 968 19.47 -5.85 -22.25
C LEU A 968 18.48 -6.99 -22.56
N VAL A 969 17.51 -6.70 -23.42
CA VAL A 969 16.43 -7.60 -23.82
C VAL A 969 16.89 -8.45 -25.00
N VAL A 970 16.58 -9.74 -24.95
CA VAL A 970 16.78 -10.70 -26.05
C VAL A 970 15.43 -11.07 -26.62
N GLN A 971 15.20 -10.77 -27.91
CA GLN A 971 13.97 -11.06 -28.61
C GLN A 971 14.24 -11.57 -30.04
N PRO A 972 14.38 -12.90 -30.22
CA PRO A 972 14.69 -13.52 -31.51
C PRO A 972 13.64 -13.28 -32.60
N ALA A 973 12.41 -12.93 -32.23
CA ALA A 973 11.35 -12.57 -33.17
C ALA A 973 11.68 -11.33 -34.03
N ARG A 974 12.71 -10.55 -33.66
CA ARG A 974 13.21 -9.39 -34.41
C ARG A 974 14.02 -9.78 -35.65
N GLY A 975 14.32 -11.06 -35.84
CA GLY A 975 14.91 -11.61 -37.06
C GLY A 975 16.43 -11.50 -37.16
N GLY A 976 17.12 -11.25 -36.04
CA GLY A 976 18.57 -11.35 -35.93
C GLY A 976 19.06 -12.79 -35.86
N HIS A 977 20.38 -12.96 -35.98
CA HIS A 977 21.05 -14.24 -35.88
C HIS A 977 22.44 -14.08 -35.25
N GLY A 978 22.90 -15.11 -34.54
CA GLY A 978 24.24 -15.16 -33.92
C GLY A 978 24.27 -14.61 -32.49
N ASN A 979 25.49 -14.39 -31.99
CA ASN A 979 25.76 -14.06 -30.59
C ASN A 979 26.09 -12.57 -30.42
N LEU A 980 25.92 -12.06 -29.20
CA LEU A 980 26.36 -10.73 -28.81
C LEU A 980 27.67 -10.86 -28.01
N PHE A 981 28.70 -10.10 -28.39
CA PHE A 981 30.02 -10.13 -27.77
C PHE A 981 30.42 -8.75 -27.28
N THR A 982 31.29 -8.69 -26.27
CA THR A 982 31.97 -7.45 -25.89
C THR A 982 32.88 -6.94 -27.01
N ASP A 983 33.17 -5.65 -27.03
CA ASP A 983 34.11 -5.06 -28.01
C ASP A 983 35.57 -5.35 -27.69
N LYS A 984 35.84 -5.65 -26.41
CA LYS A 984 37.17 -5.95 -25.88
C LYS A 984 37.24 -7.42 -25.48
N GLU A 985 38.45 -7.97 -25.60
CA GLU A 985 38.78 -9.29 -25.10
C GLU A 985 39.26 -9.24 -23.64
N TYR A 986 38.94 -10.27 -22.86
CA TYR A 986 39.28 -10.40 -21.44
C TYR A 986 39.94 -11.76 -21.15
N GLY A 987 40.90 -11.78 -20.21
CA GLY A 987 41.64 -12.97 -19.82
C GLY A 987 41.16 -13.54 -18.48
N ASP A 988 41.63 -12.93 -17.40
CA ASP A 988 41.19 -13.19 -16.03
C ASP A 988 40.27 -12.05 -15.57
N PHE A 989 39.11 -12.37 -15.01
CA PHE A 989 38.11 -11.37 -14.65
C PHE A 989 37.14 -11.84 -13.58
N ILE A 990 36.44 -10.88 -12.97
CA ILE A 990 35.19 -11.10 -12.23
C ILE A 990 34.06 -10.46 -13.03
N PHE A 991 33.07 -11.24 -13.43
CA PHE A 991 31.93 -10.80 -14.21
C PHE A 991 30.65 -10.97 -13.39
N ARG A 992 29.92 -9.89 -13.15
CA ARG A 992 28.66 -9.87 -12.39
C ARG A 992 27.54 -9.39 -13.27
N PHE A 993 26.43 -10.10 -13.28
CA PHE A 993 25.26 -9.69 -14.05
C PHE A 993 23.99 -10.27 -13.45
N GLU A 994 22.86 -9.67 -13.81
CA GLU A 994 21.55 -10.19 -13.50
C GLU A 994 20.87 -10.68 -14.77
N PHE A 995 20.05 -11.73 -14.66
CA PHE A 995 19.27 -12.25 -15.76
C PHE A 995 17.87 -12.70 -15.32
N GLN A 996 16.90 -12.57 -16.22
CA GLN A 996 15.52 -13.02 -16.03
C GLN A 996 15.15 -13.95 -17.19
N LEU A 997 14.76 -15.18 -16.86
CA LEU A 997 14.41 -16.21 -17.83
C LEU A 997 12.90 -16.19 -18.11
N THR A 998 12.51 -16.49 -19.35
CA THR A 998 11.15 -16.94 -19.70
C THR A 998 11.07 -18.47 -19.66
N PRO A 999 9.85 -19.08 -19.67
CA PRO A 999 9.74 -20.54 -19.62
C PRO A 999 10.47 -21.21 -20.78
N GLY A 1000 11.37 -22.13 -20.47
CA GLY A 1000 12.20 -22.83 -21.45
C GLY A 1000 13.28 -21.98 -22.12
N ALA A 1001 13.58 -20.79 -21.60
CA ALA A 1001 14.61 -19.94 -22.16
C ALA A 1001 15.99 -20.60 -22.14
N ASN A 1002 16.77 -20.39 -23.20
CA ASN A 1002 18.13 -20.90 -23.34
C ASN A 1002 19.06 -19.85 -23.99
N ASN A 1003 20.17 -19.61 -23.29
CA ASN A 1003 21.30 -18.80 -23.69
C ASN A 1003 22.58 -19.39 -23.06
N GLY A 1004 23.73 -18.82 -23.37
CA GLY A 1004 25.01 -19.16 -22.77
C GLY A 1004 25.85 -17.93 -22.49
N LEU A 1005 26.69 -17.99 -21.47
CA LEU A 1005 27.77 -17.02 -21.29
C LEU A 1005 29.05 -17.60 -21.89
N GLY A 1006 29.40 -17.12 -23.07
CA GLY A 1006 30.70 -17.38 -23.68
C GLY A 1006 31.78 -16.63 -22.93
N ILE A 1007 32.80 -17.35 -22.47
CA ILE A 1007 34.02 -16.79 -21.91
C ILE A 1007 35.21 -17.15 -22.80
N ARG A 1008 36.11 -16.18 -23.01
CA ARG A 1008 37.25 -16.30 -23.94
C ARG A 1008 36.82 -16.78 -25.34
N ALA A 1009 35.64 -16.34 -25.78
CA ALA A 1009 35.05 -16.76 -27.04
C ALA A 1009 35.72 -16.04 -28.22
N PRO A 1010 35.93 -16.70 -29.37
CA PRO A 1010 36.21 -16.02 -30.62
C PRO A 1010 34.94 -15.44 -31.26
N LEU A 1011 35.10 -14.50 -32.20
CA LEU A 1011 33.99 -13.97 -33.01
C LEU A 1011 33.47 -14.98 -34.06
N GLU A 1012 34.31 -15.93 -34.46
CA GLU A 1012 33.98 -16.93 -35.48
C GLU A 1012 34.09 -18.36 -34.94
N GLY A 1013 33.28 -19.25 -35.53
CA GLY A 1013 33.19 -20.66 -35.13
C GLY A 1013 32.16 -20.89 -34.02
N ASP A 1014 32.08 -22.13 -33.56
CA ASP A 1014 31.17 -22.50 -32.47
C ASP A 1014 31.73 -22.02 -31.13
N ALA A 1015 31.20 -20.90 -30.63
CA ALA A 1015 31.68 -20.25 -29.40
C ALA A 1015 31.63 -21.18 -28.17
N ALA A 1016 30.74 -22.19 -28.15
CA ALA A 1016 30.66 -23.14 -27.05
C ALA A 1016 31.90 -24.02 -26.94
N TYR A 1017 32.52 -24.38 -28.09
CA TYR A 1017 33.70 -25.26 -28.16
C TYR A 1017 35.01 -24.52 -28.45
N ALA A 1018 34.93 -23.44 -29.23
CA ALA A 1018 36.05 -22.60 -29.59
C ALA A 1018 36.39 -21.60 -28.48
N GLY A 1019 35.42 -21.18 -27.67
CA GLY A 1019 35.63 -20.55 -26.36
C GLY A 1019 35.37 -21.56 -25.24
N ILE A 1020 34.74 -21.11 -24.15
CA ILE A 1020 34.09 -21.96 -23.16
C ILE A 1020 32.70 -21.35 -22.90
N GLU A 1021 31.65 -22.16 -22.89
CA GLU A 1021 30.30 -21.70 -22.56
C GLU A 1021 29.91 -22.10 -21.13
N LEU A 1022 29.35 -21.15 -20.39
CA LEU A 1022 28.63 -21.38 -19.15
C LEU A 1022 27.13 -21.30 -19.41
N GLN A 1023 26.39 -22.35 -19.07
CA GLN A 1023 24.98 -22.48 -19.43
C GLN A 1023 24.06 -21.45 -18.72
N ILE A 1024 23.19 -20.77 -19.46
CA ILE A 1024 22.12 -19.90 -18.94
C ILE A 1024 20.77 -20.38 -19.49
N LEU A 1025 20.13 -21.33 -18.81
CA LEU A 1025 18.84 -21.88 -19.25
C LEU A 1025 17.85 -22.14 -18.11
N ASP A 1026 16.57 -22.16 -18.46
CA ASP A 1026 15.50 -22.74 -17.63
C ASP A 1026 15.52 -24.26 -17.76
N ASN A 1027 16.41 -24.90 -16.99
CA ASN A 1027 16.52 -26.35 -16.98
C ASN A 1027 15.35 -27.07 -16.27
N THR A 1028 14.26 -26.38 -15.90
CA THR A 1028 13.04 -27.00 -15.35
C THR A 1028 11.97 -27.24 -16.42
N ALA A 1029 12.11 -26.62 -17.59
CA ALA A 1029 11.15 -26.75 -18.68
C ALA A 1029 11.09 -28.18 -19.25
N PRO A 1030 9.89 -28.67 -19.64
CA PRO A 1030 9.72 -30.02 -20.19
C PRO A 1030 10.60 -30.35 -21.40
N ILE A 1031 10.95 -29.35 -22.22
CA ILE A 1031 11.84 -29.52 -23.38
C ILE A 1031 13.25 -30.00 -22.99
N TYR A 1032 13.65 -29.80 -21.73
CA TYR A 1032 14.95 -30.17 -21.18
C TYR A 1032 14.91 -31.38 -20.24
N ALA A 1033 13.88 -32.24 -20.35
CA ALA A 1033 13.73 -33.43 -19.50
C ALA A 1033 14.89 -34.45 -19.58
N ASN A 1034 15.71 -34.41 -20.63
CA ASN A 1034 16.76 -35.40 -20.91
C ASN A 1034 18.19 -34.81 -20.92
N LEU A 1035 18.42 -33.68 -20.25
CA LEU A 1035 19.75 -33.06 -20.17
C LEU A 1035 20.78 -33.96 -19.49
N LYS A 1036 22.01 -33.95 -20.02
CA LYS A 1036 23.19 -34.50 -19.36
C LYS A 1036 23.66 -33.55 -18.26
N GLU A 1037 24.39 -34.08 -17.28
CA GLU A 1037 24.79 -33.31 -16.09
C GLU A 1037 25.60 -32.04 -16.41
N TYR A 1038 26.38 -32.05 -17.50
CA TYR A 1038 27.16 -30.90 -17.96
C TYR A 1038 26.37 -29.88 -18.79
N GLN A 1039 25.06 -30.07 -18.96
CA GLN A 1039 24.18 -29.18 -19.75
C GLN A 1039 23.19 -28.40 -18.88
N TYR A 1040 23.19 -28.61 -17.56
CA TYR A 1040 22.34 -27.83 -16.65
C TYR A 1040 22.92 -26.43 -16.45
N HIS A 1041 22.06 -25.49 -16.03
CA HIS A 1041 22.43 -24.09 -15.77
C HIS A 1041 23.71 -23.99 -14.91
N GLY A 1042 24.56 -23.03 -15.26
CA GLY A 1042 25.85 -22.77 -14.61
C GLY A 1042 26.96 -23.76 -14.92
N SER A 1043 26.69 -24.86 -15.64
CA SER A 1043 27.72 -25.83 -16.04
C SER A 1043 28.65 -25.23 -17.09
N ALA A 1044 29.94 -25.57 -17.02
CA ALA A 1044 30.86 -25.38 -18.14
C ALA A 1044 30.57 -26.47 -19.18
N TYR A 1045 29.94 -26.07 -20.29
CA TYR A 1045 29.30 -26.97 -21.24
C TYR A 1045 30.28 -28.04 -21.75
N GLY A 1046 29.92 -29.31 -21.62
CA GLY A 1046 30.76 -30.44 -22.02
C GLY A 1046 31.97 -30.73 -21.12
N ILE A 1047 32.29 -29.89 -20.13
CA ILE A 1047 33.50 -29.99 -19.30
C ILE A 1047 33.18 -30.26 -17.83
N ILE A 1048 32.51 -29.34 -17.14
CA ILE A 1048 32.27 -29.38 -15.68
C ILE A 1048 30.78 -29.21 -15.41
N ALA A 1049 30.19 -30.15 -14.68
CA ALA A 1049 28.79 -30.06 -14.26
C ALA A 1049 28.66 -29.14 -13.04
N ALA A 1050 27.68 -28.24 -13.07
CA ALA A 1050 27.31 -27.44 -11.91
C ALA A 1050 26.36 -28.18 -10.97
N LYS A 1051 26.25 -27.70 -9.72
CA LYS A 1051 25.20 -28.10 -8.78
C LYS A 1051 23.85 -27.66 -9.33
N ARG A 1052 22.85 -28.54 -9.23
CA ARG A 1052 21.47 -28.26 -9.66
C ARG A 1052 20.73 -27.43 -8.60
N GLY A 1053 19.73 -26.65 -9.03
CA GLY A 1053 18.89 -25.81 -8.18
C GLY A 1053 19.32 -24.33 -8.19
N TYR A 1054 18.86 -23.56 -7.20
CA TYR A 1054 19.26 -22.16 -6.93
C TYR A 1054 18.84 -21.10 -7.95
N LEU A 1055 18.27 -21.48 -9.10
CA LEU A 1055 17.51 -20.54 -9.93
C LEU A 1055 16.26 -20.07 -9.18
N ASN A 1056 15.99 -18.78 -9.23
CA ASN A 1056 14.69 -18.23 -8.85
C ASN A 1056 13.62 -18.69 -9.84
N PRO A 1057 12.33 -18.68 -9.44
CA PRO A 1057 11.23 -18.94 -10.35
C PRO A 1057 11.34 -18.15 -11.66
N VAL A 1058 10.90 -18.76 -12.76
CA VAL A 1058 10.85 -18.12 -14.08
C VAL A 1058 10.05 -16.81 -14.00
N GLY A 1059 10.55 -15.75 -14.61
CA GLY A 1059 10.02 -14.39 -14.47
C GLY A 1059 10.60 -13.59 -13.30
N GLU A 1060 11.40 -14.19 -12.41
CA GLU A 1060 12.17 -13.47 -11.39
C GLU A 1060 13.63 -13.26 -11.83
N TRP A 1061 14.24 -12.21 -11.28
CA TRP A 1061 15.64 -11.88 -11.54
C TRP A 1061 16.57 -12.80 -10.76
N ASN A 1062 17.60 -13.28 -11.43
CA ASN A 1062 18.71 -14.04 -10.86
C ASN A 1062 19.98 -13.19 -10.89
N VAL A 1063 20.82 -13.30 -9.88
CA VAL A 1063 22.13 -12.65 -9.80
C VAL A 1063 23.22 -13.70 -10.01
N GLN A 1064 24.15 -13.48 -10.94
CA GLN A 1064 25.27 -14.38 -11.18
C GLN A 1064 26.62 -13.66 -11.17
N GLU A 1065 27.58 -14.23 -10.43
CA GLU A 1065 29.00 -13.87 -10.46
C GLU A 1065 29.81 -15.02 -11.07
N VAL A 1066 30.64 -14.70 -12.05
CA VAL A 1066 31.60 -15.62 -12.68
C VAL A 1066 33.00 -15.09 -12.46
N VAL A 1067 33.83 -15.87 -11.77
CA VAL A 1067 35.26 -15.60 -11.61
C VAL A 1067 36.04 -16.53 -12.53
N VAL A 1068 36.83 -15.96 -13.41
CA VAL A 1068 37.76 -16.67 -14.28
C VAL A 1068 39.17 -16.27 -13.90
N LYS A 1069 39.98 -17.25 -13.47
CA LYS A 1069 41.39 -17.04 -13.11
C LYS A 1069 42.26 -18.20 -13.58
N GLY A 1070 43.09 -17.97 -14.60
CA GLY A 1070 43.84 -19.04 -15.27
C GLY A 1070 42.90 -20.08 -15.88
N SER A 1071 43.02 -21.35 -15.48
CA SER A 1071 42.11 -22.44 -15.86
C SER A 1071 40.95 -22.65 -14.89
N LYS A 1072 40.86 -21.86 -13.81
CA LYS A 1072 39.80 -22.01 -12.81
C LYS A 1072 38.60 -21.15 -13.16
N ILE A 1073 37.43 -21.77 -13.07
CA ILE A 1073 36.13 -21.13 -13.22
C ILE A 1073 35.37 -21.32 -11.92
N LYS A 1074 34.78 -20.24 -11.43
CA LYS A 1074 33.83 -20.26 -10.33
C LYS A 1074 32.56 -19.53 -10.72
N VAL A 1075 31.42 -20.19 -10.60
CA VAL A 1075 30.08 -19.62 -10.84
C VAL A 1075 29.30 -19.59 -9.54
N THR A 1076 28.85 -18.41 -9.15
CA THR A 1076 27.99 -18.14 -8.00
C THR A 1076 26.64 -17.63 -8.51
N LEU A 1077 25.56 -18.36 -8.27
CA LEU A 1077 24.19 -18.02 -8.64
C LEU A 1077 23.36 -17.75 -7.39
N ASN A 1078 22.71 -16.58 -7.29
CA ASN A 1078 21.86 -16.18 -6.16
C ASN A 1078 22.54 -16.40 -4.80
N GLY A 1079 23.78 -15.90 -4.68
CA GLY A 1079 24.62 -16.09 -3.50
C GLY A 1079 25.25 -17.49 -3.40
N THR A 1080 24.90 -18.41 -4.31
CA THR A 1080 25.32 -19.82 -4.25
C THR A 1080 26.38 -20.24 -5.27
N VAL A 1081 27.59 -20.61 -4.82
CA VAL A 1081 28.62 -21.30 -5.61
C VAL A 1081 28.11 -22.66 -6.12
N ILE A 1082 27.72 -22.68 -7.38
CA ILE A 1082 27.21 -23.86 -8.10
C ILE A 1082 28.28 -24.55 -8.95
N LEU A 1083 29.35 -23.84 -9.33
CA LEU A 1083 30.52 -24.42 -10.00
C LEU A 1083 31.78 -23.80 -9.38
N ASP A 1084 32.75 -24.64 -9.01
CA ASP A 1084 34.10 -24.21 -8.59
C ASP A 1084 35.06 -25.31 -9.05
N GLY A 1085 35.74 -25.09 -10.17
CA GLY A 1085 36.45 -26.16 -10.85
C GLY A 1085 37.55 -25.66 -11.79
N ASP A 1086 38.50 -26.56 -12.07
CA ASP A 1086 39.61 -26.31 -12.99
C ASP A 1086 39.36 -27.04 -14.31
N VAL A 1087 39.18 -26.29 -15.40
CA VAL A 1087 38.86 -26.87 -16.71
C VAL A 1087 40.01 -27.69 -17.29
N ALA A 1088 41.25 -27.40 -16.91
CA ALA A 1088 42.41 -28.18 -17.37
C ALA A 1088 42.43 -29.56 -16.70
N GLU A 1089 42.16 -29.62 -15.39
CA GLU A 1089 42.08 -30.88 -14.66
C GLU A 1089 40.87 -31.72 -15.10
N ALA A 1090 39.72 -31.08 -15.29
CA ALA A 1090 38.49 -31.74 -15.71
C ALA A 1090 38.56 -32.34 -17.13
N SER A 1091 39.46 -31.84 -17.97
CA SER A 1091 39.61 -32.25 -19.38
C SER A 1091 40.89 -33.02 -19.68
N LYS A 1092 41.71 -33.35 -18.67
CA LYS A 1092 43.03 -34.00 -18.86
C LYS A 1092 42.99 -35.32 -19.64
N ASN A 1093 41.85 -36.02 -19.61
CA ASN A 1093 41.61 -37.30 -20.30
C ASN A 1093 40.56 -37.17 -21.42
N GLY A 1094 40.34 -35.96 -21.94
CA GLY A 1094 39.24 -35.63 -22.83
C GLY A 1094 38.07 -34.98 -22.08
N THR A 1095 37.20 -34.27 -22.82
CA THR A 1095 36.00 -33.64 -22.25
C THR A 1095 34.92 -34.68 -21.94
N ARG A 1096 33.97 -34.33 -21.05
CA ARG A 1096 32.88 -35.23 -20.64
C ARG A 1096 31.92 -35.57 -21.78
N ASP A 1097 31.80 -34.72 -22.79
CA ASP A 1097 30.99 -34.96 -23.98
C ASP A 1097 31.75 -35.69 -25.10
N GLY A 1098 33.06 -35.95 -24.91
CA GLY A 1098 33.91 -36.66 -25.87
C GLY A 1098 34.27 -35.86 -27.13
N LYS A 1099 33.95 -34.56 -27.20
CA LYS A 1099 34.25 -33.72 -28.36
C LYS A 1099 35.58 -32.97 -28.20
N ASN A 1100 36.14 -32.54 -29.33
CA ASN A 1100 37.31 -31.66 -29.33
C ASN A 1100 36.91 -30.24 -28.90
N HIS A 1101 37.62 -29.66 -27.93
CA HIS A 1101 37.28 -28.37 -27.32
C HIS A 1101 38.50 -27.42 -27.37
N PRO A 1102 38.81 -26.83 -28.53
CA PRO A 1102 40.02 -26.01 -28.71
C PRO A 1102 40.09 -24.79 -27.79
N GLY A 1103 38.95 -24.27 -27.32
CA GLY A 1103 38.89 -23.14 -26.40
C GLY A 1103 39.49 -23.37 -25.02
N LEU A 1104 39.71 -24.63 -24.61
CA LEU A 1104 40.43 -24.95 -23.37
C LEU A 1104 41.87 -24.40 -23.32
N LYS A 1105 42.47 -24.11 -24.48
CA LYS A 1105 43.82 -23.55 -24.60
C LYS A 1105 43.84 -22.02 -24.70
N ARG A 1106 42.69 -21.34 -24.69
CA ARG A 1106 42.62 -19.89 -24.80
C ARG A 1106 42.87 -19.23 -23.46
N GLU A 1107 43.79 -18.28 -23.45
CA GLU A 1107 44.08 -17.42 -22.29
C GLU A 1107 43.24 -16.14 -22.29
N LYS A 1108 42.74 -15.73 -23.47
CA LYS A 1108 41.99 -14.49 -23.67
C LYS A 1108 40.98 -14.63 -24.83
N GLY A 1109 39.90 -13.85 -24.78
CA GLY A 1109 38.90 -13.73 -25.85
C GLY A 1109 37.70 -12.89 -25.40
N TYR A 1110 36.64 -12.81 -26.20
CA TYR A 1110 35.46 -12.02 -25.89
C TYR A 1110 34.58 -12.67 -24.82
N ILE A 1111 33.84 -11.84 -24.09
CA ILE A 1111 32.70 -12.29 -23.28
C ILE A 1111 31.46 -12.11 -24.15
N GLY A 1112 30.54 -13.08 -24.16
CA GLY A 1112 29.34 -12.94 -24.98
C GLY A 1112 28.14 -13.72 -24.49
N PHE A 1113 26.96 -13.27 -24.94
CA PHE A 1113 25.70 -13.98 -24.76
C PHE A 1113 25.40 -14.81 -26.01
N LEU A 1114 25.37 -16.12 -25.83
CA LEU A 1114 25.27 -17.14 -26.85
C LEU A 1114 23.79 -17.55 -27.01
N GLY A 1115 23.06 -16.83 -27.86
CA GLY A 1115 21.60 -16.94 -27.94
C GLY A 1115 21.13 -18.21 -28.64
N HIS A 1116 20.13 -18.89 -28.06
CA HIS A 1116 19.50 -20.09 -28.64
C HIS A 1116 18.03 -19.88 -29.01
N GLY A 1117 17.66 -18.67 -29.46
CA GLY A 1117 16.32 -18.41 -29.99
C GLY A 1117 15.23 -18.32 -28.93
N SER A 1118 15.58 -17.98 -27.68
CA SER A 1118 14.64 -17.71 -26.60
C SER A 1118 14.60 -16.24 -26.20
N GLU A 1119 13.47 -15.80 -25.64
CA GLU A 1119 13.35 -14.50 -24.99
C GLU A 1119 13.92 -14.56 -23.57
N LEU A 1120 14.68 -13.54 -23.17
CA LEU A 1120 15.17 -13.34 -21.81
C LEU A 1120 15.72 -11.92 -21.67
N LYS A 1121 16.10 -11.55 -20.46
CA LYS A 1121 16.65 -10.22 -20.18
C LYS A 1121 17.89 -10.29 -19.32
N PHE A 1122 18.78 -9.32 -19.48
CA PHE A 1122 19.94 -9.09 -18.63
C PHE A 1122 19.95 -7.65 -18.10
N ARG A 1123 20.60 -7.40 -16.96
CA ARG A 1123 20.89 -6.04 -16.48
C ARG A 1123 22.07 -6.05 -15.50
N ASN A 1124 22.51 -4.87 -15.07
CA ASN A 1124 23.61 -4.70 -14.11
C ASN A 1124 24.85 -5.53 -14.51
N ILE A 1125 25.23 -5.46 -15.78
CA ILE A 1125 26.32 -6.24 -16.37
C ILE A 1125 27.63 -5.50 -16.09
N ARG A 1126 28.48 -6.08 -15.24
CA ARG A 1126 29.64 -5.43 -14.63
C ARG A 1126 30.85 -6.35 -14.73
N LEU A 1127 32.02 -5.76 -14.93
CA LEU A 1127 33.27 -6.51 -15.02
C LEU A 1127 34.38 -5.83 -14.21
N LYS A 1128 35.16 -6.64 -13.51
CA LYS A 1128 36.47 -6.27 -12.97
C LYS A 1128 37.53 -7.09 -13.69
N ASP A 1129 38.40 -6.42 -14.43
CA ASP A 1129 39.54 -7.06 -15.09
C ASP A 1129 40.61 -7.39 -14.04
N LEU A 1130 41.08 -8.64 -14.04
CA LEU A 1130 42.12 -9.15 -13.15
C LEU A 1130 43.46 -9.36 -13.88
N SER A 1131 43.54 -8.99 -15.17
CA SER A 1131 44.69 -9.24 -16.04
C SER A 1131 45.85 -8.23 -15.85
N ASN A 1132 45.74 -7.33 -14.86
CA ASN A 1132 46.75 -6.32 -14.53
C ASN A 1132 47.72 -6.76 -13.44
#